data_AF-A0A6I5A2X4-F1
#
_entry.id   AF-A0A6I5A2X4-F1
#
_cell.length_a   1.000
_cell.length_b   1.000
_cell.length_c   1.000
_cell.angle_alpha   90.00
_cell.angle_beta   90.00
_cell.angle_gamma   90.00
#
_symmetry.space_group_name_H-M   'P 1'
#
loop_
_entity.id
_entity.type
_entity.pdbx_description
1 polymer ?
#
loop_
_entity_poly.entity_id
_entity_poly.type
_entity_poly.pdbx_seq_one_letter_code
_entity_poly.pdbx_strand_id
1 'polypeptide(L)'
;MRSMETKLLRVTANLALSGVLAVSALALPTKVAVAAEDEKETVSAQLLLVNDLHGKIDHKDSFADYDGDGENDPAGGVPYLATYLEQREQENPNSLLVHSGDMVGGSPIVSSYFQDEPTVEIMEEMGFDVGTLGNHEFDEGVEEMLRMINGGDHPDGTPDYDGIDFPMIAANVQYKDSKDLVIDPYRIEEVAGEKIGFIGVVTTETPNMIISEGNENVEFTDEATAINKYVPELKEQGVKAIVVLAHNPAEQNEDKITGDVANIANEIDDEVDIIMAAHNHTYNNGMVDGKLIVQAYSYGTAFADVDIEIDPETGDIVNKKAEVVTSFQEKVEPDAEVAAILNRYEEKVAPIKQEVIGETAYGIEGGYAEAGEIGDNALGNLIADGMKAEMDADFALMNGGGIRDSLPKGEVTWGDLFDVQPFGNILNKVDVTGSDLENILNAQISEQHGPDVSVAGFHYTWNDETNKVVDITLPNGTSIDADKTYSVVVNNYMYGNEEYRLAELGENKEVGPNDLQATINYVESLDQPIEYKAEGRISTVQASNGFNDVSEGDWAYEMIHDLAQDGVFEGVYQDEFKKDAALTRGEFVRMLVRVLDLKSTKDTLEDPFEDVEDPAFALAYEHGVTKGVKEGIFAPDQELNRVQMAVLLMRGYDVVSDQEVNVSVEDTFKDGGTFVWAHDEVLKGHALGLYNGYSNGHFAPKDIAKRDQGAAVLYRLKSLLNQ
;
A
#
# COMPACT_ATOMS: atom_id res chain seq x y z
N MET A 1 43.98 -6.78 8.77
CA MET A 1 45.31 -7.19 8.23
C MET A 1 45.39 -8.69 7.90
N ARG A 2 44.23 -9.36 7.68
CA ARG A 2 44.12 -10.79 7.35
C ARG A 2 43.35 -11.07 6.04
N SER A 3 42.88 -10.06 5.30
CA SER A 3 42.02 -10.24 4.11
C SER A 3 42.74 -10.31 2.76
N MET A 4 44.08 -10.23 2.68
CA MET A 4 44.80 -10.30 1.39
C MET A 4 45.38 -11.67 1.05
N GLU A 5 45.34 -12.67 1.93
CA GLU A 5 46.04 -13.95 1.69
C GLU A 5 45.15 -15.09 1.14
N THR A 6 43.83 -14.93 1.06
CA THR A 6 42.93 -16.05 0.69
C THR A 6 42.64 -16.16 -0.81
N LYS A 7 42.68 -15.06 -1.59
CA LYS A 7 42.34 -15.08 -3.03
C LYS A 7 43.43 -15.68 -3.97
N LEU A 8 44.63 -16.04 -3.49
CA LEU A 8 45.75 -16.42 -4.37
C LEU A 8 45.93 -17.94 -4.64
N LEU A 9 45.02 -18.82 -4.20
CA LEU A 9 45.29 -20.27 -4.16
C LEU A 9 44.28 -21.16 -4.91
N ARG A 10 43.76 -20.77 -6.09
CA ARG A 10 42.96 -21.68 -6.92
C ARG A 10 43.19 -21.55 -8.43
N VAL A 11 44.43 -21.72 -8.94
CA VAL A 11 44.62 -22.10 -10.37
C VAL A 11 45.85 -23.00 -10.52
N THR A 12 45.66 -24.31 -10.71
CA THR A 12 46.60 -25.13 -11.50
C THR A 12 45.93 -26.42 -12.00
N ALA A 13 45.61 -26.48 -13.30
CA ALA A 13 45.63 -27.74 -14.06
C ALA A 13 45.84 -27.50 -15.55
N ASN A 14 47.00 -27.98 -16.01
CA ASN A 14 47.56 -28.03 -17.37
C ASN A 14 46.62 -28.43 -18.52
N LEU A 15 46.90 -27.90 -19.73
CA LEU A 15 47.23 -28.75 -20.89
C LEU A 15 47.99 -28.00 -21.99
N ALA A 16 49.21 -28.47 -22.26
CA ALA A 16 50.06 -28.08 -23.38
C ALA A 16 49.86 -29.07 -24.55
N LEU A 17 49.75 -28.57 -25.79
CA LEU A 17 50.14 -29.37 -26.97
C LEU A 17 50.56 -28.50 -28.19
N SER A 18 51.88 -28.48 -28.39
CA SER A 18 52.68 -28.55 -29.64
C SER A 18 52.08 -28.11 -30.98
N GLY A 19 52.75 -27.14 -31.62
CA GLY A 19 52.44 -26.64 -32.96
C GLY A 19 52.96 -27.45 -34.16
N VAL A 20 52.60 -26.97 -35.34
CA VAL A 20 53.23 -27.27 -36.64
C VAL A 20 53.19 -26.01 -37.51
N LEU A 21 54.38 -25.52 -37.91
CA LEU A 21 54.56 -24.52 -38.96
C LEU A 21 54.23 -25.12 -40.34
N ALA A 22 53.42 -24.43 -41.13
CA ALA A 22 53.37 -24.60 -42.58
C ALA A 22 53.51 -23.24 -43.27
N VAL A 23 54.64 -23.07 -43.98
CA VAL A 23 54.94 -21.91 -44.83
C VAL A 23 54.25 -22.13 -46.18
N SER A 24 53.35 -21.24 -46.57
CA SER A 24 52.87 -21.12 -47.94
C SER A 24 52.74 -19.65 -48.34
N ALA A 25 53.66 -19.23 -49.20
CA ALA A 25 53.68 -17.91 -49.83
C ALA A 25 52.61 -17.82 -50.93
N LEU A 26 51.68 -16.87 -50.83
CA LEU A 26 50.87 -16.43 -51.97
C LEU A 26 50.50 -14.93 -51.87
N ALA A 27 50.95 -14.21 -52.89
CA ALA A 27 50.45 -12.98 -53.51
C ALA A 27 49.63 -11.96 -52.67
N LEU A 28 50.26 -10.80 -52.44
CA LEU A 28 49.64 -9.54 -52.02
C LEU A 28 48.63 -8.99 -53.04
N PRO A 29 47.38 -8.68 -52.64
CA PRO A 29 46.66 -7.53 -53.16
C PRO A 29 46.96 -6.33 -52.26
N THR A 30 47.34 -5.21 -52.86
CA THR A 30 47.42 -3.90 -52.19
C THR A 30 46.06 -3.53 -51.60
N LYS A 31 45.88 -3.79 -50.29
CA LYS A 31 44.81 -3.16 -49.50
C LYS A 31 45.22 -1.70 -49.29
N VAL A 32 44.36 -0.80 -49.76
CA VAL A 32 44.32 0.59 -49.30
C VAL A 32 44.16 0.52 -47.79
N ALA A 33 45.13 1.08 -47.06
CA ALA A 33 45.00 1.29 -45.62
C ALA A 33 43.90 2.33 -45.42
N VAL A 34 42.69 1.85 -45.16
CA VAL A 34 41.75 2.60 -44.33
C VAL A 34 42.41 2.59 -42.96
N ALA A 35 42.68 3.78 -42.41
CA ALA A 35 43.10 3.90 -41.03
C ALA A 35 42.03 3.18 -40.19
N ALA A 36 42.42 2.09 -39.53
CA ALA A 36 41.66 1.64 -38.39
C ALA A 36 41.70 2.81 -37.41
N GLU A 37 40.53 3.33 -37.05
CA GLU A 37 40.43 4.10 -35.81
C GLU A 37 41.00 3.18 -34.73
N ASP A 38 42.00 3.64 -33.99
CA ASP A 38 42.48 2.95 -32.81
C ASP A 38 41.25 2.80 -31.89
N GLU A 39 40.67 1.60 -31.81
CA GLU A 39 39.73 1.28 -30.72
C GLU A 39 40.53 1.50 -29.45
N LYS A 40 40.19 2.56 -28.70
CA LYS A 40 40.76 2.81 -27.39
C LYS A 40 40.49 1.57 -26.54
N GLU A 41 41.54 0.94 -26.02
CA GLU A 41 41.39 -0.17 -25.06
C GLU A 41 40.73 0.40 -23.79
N THR A 42 39.45 0.08 -23.58
CA THR A 42 38.70 0.36 -22.35
C THR A 42 39.00 -0.68 -21.29
N VAL A 43 38.74 -0.34 -20.03
CA VAL A 43 38.79 -1.27 -18.89
C VAL A 43 37.38 -1.83 -18.67
N SER A 44 37.21 -3.13 -18.83
CA SER A 44 35.95 -3.82 -18.50
C SER A 44 35.88 -4.12 -17.01
N ALA A 45 34.74 -3.81 -16.39
CA ALA A 45 34.40 -4.14 -15.02
C ALA A 45 32.93 -4.58 -14.95
N GLN A 46 32.57 -5.25 -13.86
CA GLN A 46 31.21 -5.76 -13.63
C GLN A 46 30.75 -5.33 -12.23
N LEU A 47 29.48 -4.97 -12.11
CA LEU A 47 28.84 -4.74 -10.83
C LEU A 47 27.69 -5.74 -10.67
N LEU A 48 27.74 -6.54 -9.61
CA LEU A 48 26.69 -7.49 -9.27
C LEU A 48 25.87 -6.90 -8.12
N LEU A 49 24.57 -6.68 -8.34
CA LEU A 49 23.68 -6.08 -7.35
C LEU A 49 22.74 -7.11 -6.76
N VAL A 50 22.65 -7.14 -5.43
CA VAL A 50 21.55 -7.75 -4.67
C VAL A 50 20.82 -6.64 -3.90
N ASN A 51 19.49 -6.67 -3.88
CA ASN A 51 18.66 -5.73 -3.13
C ASN A 51 17.55 -6.48 -2.39
N ASP A 52 17.06 -5.91 -1.29
CA ASP A 52 15.86 -6.37 -0.58
C ASP A 52 15.91 -7.86 -0.21
N LEU A 53 17.02 -8.32 0.38
CA LEU A 53 17.16 -9.71 0.81
C LEU A 53 16.26 -10.02 2.03
N HIS A 54 16.02 -9.05 2.92
CA HIS A 54 15.17 -9.17 4.11
C HIS A 54 15.48 -10.41 4.97
N GLY A 55 16.77 -10.75 5.09
CA GLY A 55 17.25 -11.97 5.75
C GLY A 55 16.61 -13.27 5.28
N LYS A 56 15.99 -13.29 4.08
CA LYS A 56 15.29 -14.44 3.47
C LYS A 56 16.26 -15.51 2.96
N ILE A 57 17.20 -15.90 3.81
CA ILE A 57 18.30 -16.81 3.51
C ILE A 57 17.83 -18.25 3.20
N ASP A 58 16.65 -18.63 3.68
CA ASP A 58 15.97 -19.91 3.41
C ASP A 58 14.83 -19.82 2.37
N HIS A 59 14.53 -18.63 1.84
CA HIS A 59 13.36 -18.43 1.00
C HIS A 59 13.48 -19.10 -0.38
N LYS A 60 12.37 -19.65 -0.85
CA LYS A 60 12.23 -20.30 -2.14
C LYS A 60 10.87 -19.94 -2.72
N ASP A 61 10.84 -19.19 -3.81
CA ASP A 61 9.59 -18.97 -4.54
C ASP A 61 9.38 -20.13 -5.52
N SER A 62 8.24 -20.81 -5.43
CA SER A 62 7.83 -21.89 -6.34
C SER A 62 6.52 -21.57 -7.07
N PHE A 63 6.04 -20.34 -6.96
CA PHE A 63 4.72 -19.93 -7.44
C PHE A 63 4.77 -18.89 -8.56
N ALA A 64 5.95 -18.39 -8.89
CA ALA A 64 6.18 -17.44 -9.96
C ALA A 64 6.79 -18.08 -11.22
N ASP A 65 6.30 -17.65 -12.39
CA ASP A 65 6.85 -17.94 -13.71
C ASP A 65 7.76 -16.76 -14.11
N TYR A 66 9.03 -16.82 -13.69
CA TYR A 66 9.98 -15.72 -13.88
C TYR A 66 10.48 -15.57 -15.32
N ASP A 67 10.49 -16.64 -16.13
CA ASP A 67 10.97 -16.59 -17.52
C ASP A 67 9.84 -16.55 -18.56
N GLY A 68 8.59 -16.60 -18.11
CA GLY A 68 7.39 -16.46 -18.92
C GLY A 68 7.12 -17.67 -19.81
N ASP A 69 7.67 -18.83 -19.48
CA ASP A 69 7.51 -20.06 -20.26
C ASP A 69 6.21 -20.83 -19.96
N GLY A 70 5.48 -20.39 -18.93
CA GLY A 70 4.23 -20.98 -18.45
C GLY A 70 4.41 -22.09 -17.42
N GLU A 71 5.63 -22.35 -16.96
CA GLU A 71 5.96 -23.25 -15.86
C GLU A 71 6.47 -22.46 -14.64
N ASN A 72 6.14 -22.94 -13.44
CA ASN A 72 6.63 -22.33 -12.21
C ASN A 72 7.94 -23.01 -11.81
N ASP A 73 9.06 -22.38 -12.16
CA ASP A 73 10.41 -22.84 -11.82
C ASP A 73 10.84 -22.28 -10.44
N PRO A 74 11.29 -23.12 -9.49
CA PRO A 74 11.73 -22.64 -8.19
C PRO A 74 12.92 -21.66 -8.29
N ALA A 75 12.76 -20.46 -7.75
CA ALA A 75 13.79 -19.43 -7.68
C ALA A 75 14.14 -19.07 -6.23
N GLY A 76 15.29 -18.45 -6.04
CA GLY A 76 15.79 -18.05 -4.73
C GLY A 76 16.52 -19.18 -4.00
N GLY A 77 16.75 -18.95 -2.71
CA GLY A 77 17.64 -19.73 -1.86
C GLY A 77 19.06 -19.21 -2.01
N VAL A 78 19.55 -18.52 -0.98
CA VAL A 78 20.83 -17.79 -1.04
C VAL A 78 22.04 -18.66 -1.41
N PRO A 79 22.12 -19.97 -1.06
CA PRO A 79 23.19 -20.83 -1.60
C PRO A 79 23.20 -20.94 -3.14
N TYR A 80 22.04 -20.91 -3.79
CA TYR A 80 21.97 -20.93 -5.25
C TYR A 80 22.36 -19.58 -5.84
N LEU A 81 21.85 -18.48 -5.26
CA LEU A 81 22.26 -17.12 -5.61
C LEU A 81 23.80 -16.96 -5.53
N ALA A 82 24.41 -17.43 -4.45
CA ALA A 82 25.86 -17.40 -4.26
C ALA A 82 26.61 -18.11 -5.40
N THR A 83 26.11 -19.26 -5.86
CA THR A 83 26.70 -19.97 -7.01
C THR A 83 26.55 -19.19 -8.32
N TYR A 84 25.40 -18.53 -8.55
CA TYR A 84 25.22 -17.67 -9.71
C TYR A 84 26.18 -16.49 -9.71
N LEU A 85 26.34 -15.82 -8.57
CA LEU A 85 27.25 -14.69 -8.41
C LEU A 85 28.70 -15.14 -8.62
N GLU A 86 29.14 -16.25 -8.00
CA GLU A 86 30.49 -16.81 -8.20
C GLU A 86 30.73 -17.14 -9.68
N GLN A 87 29.73 -17.66 -10.41
CA GLN A 87 29.84 -17.93 -11.84
C GLN A 87 30.01 -16.64 -12.65
N ARG A 88 29.26 -15.57 -12.35
CA ARG A 88 29.40 -14.27 -13.05
C ARG A 88 30.75 -13.62 -12.75
N GLU A 89 31.22 -13.65 -11.51
CA GLU A 89 32.56 -13.17 -11.14
C GLU A 89 33.69 -13.93 -11.86
N GLN A 90 33.50 -15.21 -12.18
CA GLN A 90 34.48 -15.97 -12.97
C GLN A 90 34.53 -15.53 -14.45
N GLU A 91 33.48 -14.90 -14.97
CA GLU A 91 33.44 -14.36 -16.33
C GLU A 91 34.19 -13.02 -16.42
N ASN A 92 34.23 -12.24 -15.33
CA ASN A 92 34.96 -10.98 -15.25
C ASN A 92 35.78 -10.85 -13.95
N PRO A 93 37.12 -10.89 -13.97
CA PRO A 93 37.92 -10.77 -12.75
C PRO A 93 37.88 -9.37 -12.10
N ASN A 94 37.23 -8.39 -12.73
CA ASN A 94 37.05 -7.03 -12.25
C ASN A 94 35.60 -6.79 -11.79
N SER A 95 35.02 -7.77 -11.10
CA SER A 95 33.68 -7.69 -10.51
C SER A 95 33.70 -7.08 -9.13
N LEU A 96 32.65 -6.33 -8.80
CA LEU A 96 32.30 -5.89 -7.45
C LEU A 96 30.89 -6.37 -7.11
N LEU A 97 30.72 -7.00 -5.96
CA LEU A 97 29.42 -7.41 -5.42
C LEU A 97 28.91 -6.34 -4.46
N VAL A 98 27.75 -5.77 -4.74
CA VAL A 98 27.19 -4.63 -3.98
C VAL A 98 25.72 -4.85 -3.60
N HIS A 99 25.24 -4.11 -2.59
CA HIS A 99 23.82 -4.11 -2.26
C HIS A 99 23.19 -2.74 -2.06
N SER A 100 21.90 -2.64 -2.40
CA SER A 100 21.10 -1.42 -2.29
C SER A 100 20.19 -1.35 -1.05
N GLY A 101 20.47 -2.16 0.00
CA GLY A 101 19.79 -2.06 1.31
C GLY A 101 18.67 -3.07 1.52
N ASP A 102 18.04 -3.03 2.70
CA ASP A 102 17.10 -4.03 3.22
C ASP A 102 17.66 -5.45 3.09
N MET A 103 18.91 -5.62 3.52
CA MET A 103 19.52 -6.95 3.57
C MET A 103 19.01 -7.72 4.79
N VAL A 104 18.58 -7.01 5.83
CA VAL A 104 18.00 -7.51 7.08
C VAL A 104 16.58 -6.96 7.29
N GLY A 105 15.90 -7.37 8.37
CA GLY A 105 14.51 -6.99 8.69
C GLY A 105 13.44 -7.67 7.83
N GLY A 106 12.25 -7.87 8.39
CA GLY A 106 11.21 -8.75 7.79
C GLY A 106 11.62 -10.24 7.72
N SER A 107 12.64 -10.60 8.50
CA SER A 107 13.43 -11.82 8.35
C SER A 107 12.75 -13.07 8.92
N PRO A 108 12.92 -14.24 8.26
CA PRO A 108 12.44 -15.51 8.79
C PRO A 108 13.21 -15.91 10.03
N ILE A 109 12.62 -16.76 10.87
CA ILE A 109 13.21 -17.16 12.17
C ILE A 109 14.66 -17.65 12.05
N VAL A 110 15.04 -18.28 10.93
CA VAL A 110 16.42 -18.75 10.71
C VAL A 110 17.44 -17.61 10.77
N SER A 111 17.02 -16.38 10.46
CA SER A 111 17.79 -15.15 10.55
C SER A 111 17.39 -14.32 11.77
N SER A 112 16.11 -13.96 11.91
CA SER A 112 15.65 -13.01 12.94
C SER A 112 15.84 -13.51 14.37
N TYR A 113 15.79 -14.83 14.62
CA TYR A 113 16.05 -15.38 15.95
C TYR A 113 17.48 -15.14 16.45
N PHE A 114 18.40 -14.84 15.54
CA PHE A 114 19.80 -14.56 15.84
C PHE A 114 20.17 -13.12 15.49
N GLN A 115 19.22 -12.20 15.58
CA GLN A 115 19.42 -10.77 15.32
C GLN A 115 19.93 -10.47 13.91
N ASP A 116 19.49 -11.26 12.91
CA ASP A 116 19.93 -11.19 11.52
C ASP A 116 21.43 -11.35 11.25
N GLU A 117 22.22 -11.68 12.26
CA GLU A 117 23.64 -12.02 12.13
C GLU A 117 23.92 -13.21 11.20
N PRO A 118 23.04 -14.25 11.07
CA PRO A 118 23.20 -15.28 10.05
C PRO A 118 23.21 -14.74 8.61
N THR A 119 22.43 -13.69 8.36
CA THR A 119 22.39 -13.04 7.06
C THR A 119 23.69 -12.31 6.78
N VAL A 120 24.21 -11.58 7.77
CA VAL A 120 25.52 -10.93 7.66
C VAL A 120 26.63 -11.96 7.40
N GLU A 121 26.67 -13.05 8.15
CA GLU A 121 27.68 -14.11 7.96
C GLU A 121 27.64 -14.70 6.54
N ILE A 122 26.43 -14.87 5.98
CA ILE A 122 26.26 -15.33 4.59
C ILE A 122 26.74 -14.27 3.60
N MET A 123 26.44 -13.00 3.81
CA MET A 123 26.92 -11.92 2.94
C MET A 123 28.46 -11.82 2.96
N GLU A 124 29.09 -11.97 4.11
CA GLU A 124 30.55 -12.00 4.22
C GLU A 124 31.16 -13.20 3.48
N GLU A 125 30.54 -14.38 3.60
CA GLU A 125 30.96 -15.58 2.85
C GLU A 125 30.81 -15.38 1.34
N MET A 126 29.75 -14.69 0.89
CA MET A 126 29.55 -14.33 -0.51
C MET A 126 30.54 -13.27 -1.00
N GLY A 127 31.14 -12.49 -0.10
CA GLY A 127 32.18 -11.52 -0.41
C GLY A 127 31.67 -10.19 -0.96
N PHE A 128 30.61 -9.63 -0.37
CA PHE A 128 30.15 -8.27 -0.69
C PHE A 128 31.28 -7.23 -0.50
N ASP A 129 31.36 -6.26 -1.40
CA ASP A 129 32.38 -5.22 -1.43
C ASP A 129 31.87 -3.88 -0.87
N VAL A 130 30.62 -3.49 -1.14
CA VAL A 130 30.02 -2.22 -0.67
C VAL A 130 28.50 -2.36 -0.52
N GLY A 131 27.95 -1.79 0.55
CA GLY A 131 26.51 -1.75 0.80
C GLY A 131 25.98 -0.38 1.19
N THR A 132 24.70 -0.11 0.93
CA THR A 132 23.96 1.01 1.54
C THR A 132 22.93 0.49 2.54
N LEU A 133 22.43 1.38 3.40
CA LEU A 133 21.29 1.11 4.26
C LEU A 133 19.97 1.19 3.47
N GLY A 134 19.00 0.38 3.86
CA GLY A 134 17.57 0.55 3.59
C GLY A 134 16.81 0.95 4.85
N ASN A 135 15.49 0.93 4.80
CA ASN A 135 14.66 1.31 5.95
C ASN A 135 14.68 0.23 7.03
N HIS A 136 14.76 -1.06 6.66
CA HIS A 136 14.70 -2.16 7.62
C HIS A 136 15.97 -2.31 8.45
N GLU A 137 17.11 -1.77 8.02
CA GLU A 137 18.29 -1.62 8.89
C GLU A 137 18.01 -0.75 10.13
N PHE A 138 16.92 0.03 10.16
CA PHE A 138 16.52 0.88 11.29
C PHE A 138 15.37 0.32 12.13
N ASP A 139 14.90 -0.91 11.85
CA ASP A 139 13.75 -1.53 12.55
C ASP A 139 13.92 -1.58 14.07
N GLU A 140 15.16 -1.75 14.54
CA GLU A 140 15.49 -1.82 15.98
C GLU A 140 16.28 -0.59 16.48
N GLY A 141 16.30 0.47 15.68
CA GLY A 141 16.91 1.74 16.04
C GLY A 141 18.37 1.89 15.61
N VAL A 142 18.86 3.12 15.70
CA VAL A 142 20.19 3.52 15.22
C VAL A 142 21.32 2.82 15.99
N GLU A 143 21.11 2.52 17.27
CA GLU A 143 22.12 1.82 18.09
C GLU A 143 22.31 0.38 17.61
N GLU A 144 21.22 -0.33 17.30
CA GLU A 144 21.30 -1.71 16.80
C GLU A 144 21.84 -1.74 15.36
N MET A 145 21.40 -0.83 14.50
CA MET A 145 21.99 -0.65 13.17
C MET A 145 23.51 -0.48 13.23
N LEU A 146 24.00 0.38 14.14
CA LEU A 146 25.44 0.57 14.34
C LEU A 146 26.11 -0.65 14.97
N ARG A 147 25.43 -1.44 15.80
CA ARG A 147 25.96 -2.70 16.33
C ARG A 147 26.12 -3.73 15.21
N MET A 148 25.14 -3.87 14.33
CA MET A 148 25.22 -4.73 13.14
C MET A 148 26.43 -4.34 12.28
N ILE A 149 26.67 -3.04 12.05
CA ILE A 149 27.83 -2.60 11.27
C ILE A 149 29.16 -2.82 12.02
N ASN A 150 29.25 -2.46 13.30
CA ASN A 150 30.53 -2.36 14.00
C ASN A 150 30.88 -3.58 14.88
N GLY A 151 29.95 -4.52 15.03
CA GLY A 151 30.02 -5.62 15.97
C GLY A 151 29.61 -5.24 17.39
N GLY A 152 29.34 -6.25 18.21
CA GLY A 152 28.94 -6.07 19.61
C GLY A 152 27.96 -7.15 20.09
N ASP A 153 27.84 -7.27 21.40
CA ASP A 153 26.94 -8.26 22.02
C ASP A 153 25.47 -7.82 21.89
N HIS A 154 24.59 -8.75 21.51
CA HIS A 154 23.14 -8.61 21.62
C HIS A 154 22.56 -9.79 22.44
N PRO A 155 21.55 -9.59 23.29
CA PRO A 155 20.96 -10.69 24.09
C PRO A 155 20.49 -11.88 23.25
N ASP A 156 19.95 -11.58 22.06
CA ASP A 156 19.41 -12.55 21.11
C ASP A 156 20.35 -12.76 19.89
N GLY A 157 21.53 -12.13 19.91
CA GLY A 157 22.55 -12.30 18.87
C GLY A 157 23.38 -13.58 19.01
N THR A 158 24.30 -13.79 18.08
CA THR A 158 25.29 -14.87 18.15
C THR A 158 26.49 -14.45 18.99
N PRO A 159 27.21 -15.42 19.61
CA PRO A 159 28.38 -15.10 20.42
C PRO A 159 29.51 -14.52 19.58
N ASP A 160 30.16 -13.47 20.09
CA ASP A 160 31.35 -12.83 19.51
C ASP A 160 31.11 -12.18 18.13
N TYR A 161 29.90 -11.66 17.87
CA TYR A 161 29.58 -10.94 16.64
C TYR A 161 30.51 -9.73 16.41
N ASP A 162 31.23 -9.75 15.28
CA ASP A 162 32.29 -8.78 14.95
C ASP A 162 31.90 -7.72 13.92
N GLY A 163 30.64 -7.73 13.47
CA GLY A 163 30.07 -6.74 12.56
C GLY A 163 30.41 -6.99 11.10
N ILE A 164 29.71 -6.28 10.22
CA ILE A 164 29.87 -6.37 8.77
C ILE A 164 31.32 -6.09 8.33
N ASP A 165 31.93 -7.01 7.57
CA ASP A 165 33.33 -6.92 7.15
C ASP A 165 33.63 -6.04 5.91
N PHE A 166 32.58 -5.48 5.31
CA PHE A 166 32.62 -4.56 4.17
C PHE A 166 31.99 -3.19 4.48
N PRO A 167 32.37 -2.11 3.76
CA PRO A 167 31.88 -0.76 4.03
C PRO A 167 30.37 -0.60 3.76
N MET A 168 29.68 -0.07 4.77
CA MET A 168 28.30 0.43 4.68
C MET A 168 28.29 1.95 4.53
N ILE A 169 27.47 2.48 3.63
CA ILE A 169 27.40 3.92 3.32
C ILE A 169 25.97 4.48 3.31
N ALA A 170 25.81 5.75 3.69
CA ALA A 170 24.55 6.49 3.57
C ALA A 170 24.80 8.02 3.64
N ALA A 171 24.53 8.72 2.53
CA ALA A 171 24.83 10.14 2.38
C ALA A 171 23.77 11.08 2.95
N ASN A 172 22.56 10.58 3.19
CA ASN A 172 21.40 11.38 3.56
C ASN A 172 20.83 11.05 4.96
N VAL A 173 21.57 10.30 5.78
CA VAL A 173 21.17 9.99 7.16
C VAL A 173 22.08 10.74 8.13
N GLN A 174 21.50 11.66 8.91
CA GLN A 174 22.26 12.50 9.83
C GLN A 174 21.61 12.64 11.20
N TYR A 175 22.41 12.90 12.23
CA TYR A 175 21.90 13.23 13.54
C TYR A 175 21.25 14.62 13.54
N LYS A 176 20.03 14.73 14.08
CA LYS A 176 19.25 15.98 14.11
C LYS A 176 19.97 17.13 14.79
N ASP A 177 20.70 16.84 15.87
CA ASP A 177 21.35 17.86 16.70
C ASP A 177 22.64 18.39 16.07
N SER A 178 23.55 17.50 15.65
CA SER A 178 24.86 17.91 15.13
C SER A 178 24.87 18.15 13.62
N LYS A 179 23.91 17.53 12.89
CA LYS A 179 23.91 17.41 11.43
C LYS A 179 25.11 16.64 10.88
N ASP A 180 25.80 15.89 11.74
CA ASP A 180 26.83 14.94 11.31
C ASP A 180 26.15 13.70 10.72
N LEU A 181 26.76 13.14 9.69
CA LEU A 181 26.30 11.86 9.14
C LEU A 181 26.46 10.74 10.17
N VAL A 182 25.54 9.78 10.13
CA VAL A 182 25.56 8.61 11.01
C VAL A 182 26.66 7.63 10.60
N ILE A 183 26.81 7.40 9.30
CA ILE A 183 27.88 6.60 8.69
C ILE A 183 28.48 7.35 7.49
N ASP A 184 29.53 6.79 6.87
CA ASP A 184 30.19 7.46 5.75
C ASP A 184 29.24 7.62 4.54
N PRO A 185 29.32 8.73 3.79
CA PRO A 185 28.39 9.01 2.69
C PRO A 185 28.67 8.22 1.42
N TYR A 186 29.94 7.87 1.20
CA TYR A 186 30.41 7.25 -0.03
C TYR A 186 31.63 6.38 0.21
N ARG A 187 31.87 5.46 -0.73
CA ARG A 187 33.05 4.59 -0.77
C ARG A 187 33.70 4.67 -2.16
N ILE A 188 35.01 4.56 -2.23
CA ILE A 188 35.74 4.46 -3.51
C ILE A 188 36.39 3.08 -3.55
N GLU A 189 36.06 2.30 -4.56
CA GLU A 189 36.72 1.04 -4.87
C GLU A 189 37.58 1.17 -6.14
N GLU A 190 38.58 0.29 -6.26
CA GLU A 190 39.51 0.28 -7.39
C GLU A 190 39.45 -1.08 -8.12
N VAL A 191 39.15 -1.05 -9.41
CA VAL A 191 39.11 -2.24 -10.27
C VAL A 191 40.06 -2.04 -11.45
N ALA A 192 41.02 -2.96 -11.61
CA ALA A 192 42.06 -2.88 -12.64
C ALA A 192 42.81 -1.52 -12.74
N GLY A 193 42.87 -0.75 -11.65
CA GLY A 193 43.51 0.57 -11.60
C GLY A 193 42.58 1.76 -11.83
N GLU A 194 41.31 1.52 -12.15
CA GLU A 194 40.27 2.54 -12.29
C GLU A 194 39.45 2.67 -11.01
N LYS A 195 39.05 3.90 -10.67
CA LYS A 195 38.29 4.20 -9.45
C LYS A 195 36.80 4.30 -9.74
N ILE A 196 36.00 3.60 -8.95
CA ILE A 196 34.54 3.69 -8.95
C ILE A 196 34.08 4.26 -7.61
N GLY A 197 33.31 5.34 -7.64
CA GLY A 197 32.71 5.93 -6.45
C GLY A 197 31.28 5.44 -6.25
N PHE A 198 30.98 4.96 -5.05
CA PHE A 198 29.64 4.55 -4.62
C PHE A 198 29.09 5.56 -3.62
N ILE A 199 27.90 6.11 -3.87
CA ILE A 199 27.17 6.97 -2.93
C ILE A 199 25.93 6.23 -2.48
N GLY A 200 25.69 6.12 -1.17
CA GLY A 200 24.49 5.48 -0.60
C GLY A 200 23.40 6.49 -0.31
N VAL A 201 22.13 6.17 -0.56
CA VAL A 201 20.97 6.96 -0.07
C VAL A 201 19.84 6.04 0.39
N VAL A 202 19.08 6.52 1.36
CA VAL A 202 17.93 5.82 1.97
C VAL A 202 16.67 6.65 1.76
N THR A 203 15.54 6.01 1.44
CA THR A 203 14.26 6.71 1.24
C THR A 203 13.89 7.64 2.40
N THR A 204 13.48 8.86 2.06
CA THR A 204 12.96 9.85 3.02
C THR A 204 11.66 9.42 3.72
N GLU A 205 10.98 8.38 3.21
CA GLU A 205 9.80 7.78 3.82
C GLU A 205 10.11 6.87 5.03
N THR A 206 11.37 6.53 5.26
CA THR A 206 11.81 5.63 6.34
C THR A 206 11.16 5.93 7.71
N PRO A 207 11.07 7.20 8.19
CA PRO A 207 10.43 7.51 9.48
C PRO A 207 8.96 7.11 9.61
N ASN A 208 8.25 6.92 8.49
CA ASN A 208 6.85 6.49 8.47
C ASN A 208 6.71 4.96 8.54
N MET A 209 7.78 4.22 8.25
CA MET A 209 7.81 2.76 8.12
C MET A 209 8.36 2.05 9.35
N ILE A 210 9.26 2.71 10.08
CA ILE A 210 9.94 2.14 11.26
C ILE A 210 9.33 2.62 12.58
N ILE A 211 9.69 1.94 13.67
CA ILE A 211 9.35 2.42 15.03
C ILE A 211 10.12 3.70 15.35
N SER A 212 9.45 4.64 16.03
CA SER A 212 10.09 5.91 16.38
C SER A 212 11.11 5.75 17.51
N GLU A 213 10.92 4.81 18.43
CA GLU A 213 11.82 4.58 19.55
C GLU A 213 13.18 4.07 19.05
N GLY A 214 14.27 4.72 19.48
CA GLY A 214 15.63 4.40 19.02
C GLY A 214 16.04 5.12 17.72
N ASN A 215 15.11 5.79 17.05
CA ASN A 215 15.32 6.52 15.79
C ASN A 215 15.04 8.04 15.91
N GLU A 216 14.67 8.53 17.10
CA GLU A 216 14.21 9.92 17.28
C GLU A 216 15.31 10.94 16.99
N ASN A 217 16.58 10.56 17.12
CA ASN A 217 17.74 11.43 17.01
C ASN A 217 18.29 11.56 15.58
N VAL A 218 17.78 10.78 14.61
CA VAL A 218 18.20 10.85 13.20
C VAL A 218 17.13 11.47 12.30
N GLU A 219 17.57 12.06 11.21
CA GLU A 219 16.71 12.55 10.13
C GLU A 219 17.26 12.10 8.78
N PHE A 220 16.35 11.89 7.84
CA PHE A 220 16.60 11.49 6.47
C PHE A 220 16.43 12.73 5.59
N THR A 221 17.50 13.22 4.99
CA THR A 221 17.48 14.39 4.12
C THR A 221 17.18 14.00 2.68
N ASP A 222 16.77 14.98 1.87
CA ASP A 222 16.57 14.84 0.42
C ASP A 222 17.75 14.14 -0.27
N GLU A 223 17.45 13.05 -0.98
CA GLU A 223 18.39 12.13 -1.59
C GLU A 223 19.20 12.81 -2.70
N ALA A 224 18.52 13.54 -3.60
CA ALA A 224 19.17 14.23 -4.72
C ALA A 224 20.13 15.32 -4.22
N THR A 225 19.74 16.08 -3.20
CA THR A 225 20.58 17.08 -2.53
C THR A 225 21.80 16.42 -1.88
N ALA A 226 21.62 15.28 -1.20
CA ALA A 226 22.73 14.55 -0.58
C ALA A 226 23.71 14.00 -1.63
N ILE A 227 23.23 13.40 -2.72
CA ILE A 227 24.06 12.92 -3.82
C ILE A 227 24.87 14.09 -4.42
N ASN A 228 24.18 15.18 -4.77
CA ASN A 228 24.80 16.37 -5.37
C ASN A 228 25.83 17.06 -4.45
N LYS A 229 25.75 16.84 -3.13
CA LYS A 229 26.75 17.33 -2.18
C LYS A 229 28.08 16.59 -2.33
N TYR A 230 28.06 15.28 -2.58
CA TYR A 230 29.26 14.42 -2.57
C TYR A 230 29.86 14.14 -3.95
N VAL A 231 29.09 14.27 -5.03
CA VAL A 231 29.61 14.16 -6.41
C VAL A 231 30.81 15.09 -6.66
N PRO A 232 30.79 16.39 -6.27
CA PRO A 232 31.96 17.26 -6.42
C PRO A 232 33.20 16.79 -5.65
N GLU A 233 33.03 16.20 -4.47
CA GLU A 233 34.15 15.68 -3.66
C GLU A 233 34.80 14.46 -4.31
N LEU A 234 34.01 13.56 -4.89
CA LEU A 234 34.50 12.42 -5.68
C LEU A 234 35.28 12.91 -6.92
N LYS A 235 34.73 13.90 -7.64
CA LYS A 235 35.37 14.51 -8.81
C LYS A 235 36.70 15.18 -8.48
N GLU A 236 36.81 15.85 -7.32
CA GLU A 236 38.08 16.44 -6.85
C GLU A 236 39.14 15.36 -6.55
N GLN A 237 38.70 14.16 -6.17
CA GLN A 237 39.57 12.99 -5.96
C GLN A 237 39.91 12.22 -7.25
N GLY A 238 39.44 12.72 -8.39
CA GLY A 238 39.63 12.13 -9.71
C GLY A 238 38.75 10.91 -9.99
N VAL A 239 37.66 10.74 -9.23
CA VAL A 239 36.67 9.70 -9.48
C VAL A 239 35.64 10.23 -10.47
N LYS A 240 35.37 9.43 -11.50
CA LYS A 240 34.59 9.83 -12.68
C LYS A 240 33.52 8.80 -13.02
N ALA A 241 33.80 7.52 -12.85
CA ALA A 241 32.78 6.49 -12.71
C ALA A 241 32.06 6.61 -11.36
N ILE A 242 30.78 7.04 -11.36
CA ILE A 242 29.98 7.21 -10.13
C ILE A 242 28.69 6.39 -10.19
N VAL A 243 28.49 5.57 -9.15
CA VAL A 243 27.32 4.72 -8.94
C VAL A 243 26.59 5.18 -7.67
N VAL A 244 25.27 5.25 -7.72
CA VAL A 244 24.43 5.47 -6.54
C VAL A 244 23.78 4.15 -6.14
N LEU A 245 23.99 3.72 -4.90
CA LEU A 245 23.24 2.65 -4.25
C LEU A 245 22.03 3.33 -3.56
N ALA A 246 20.86 3.24 -4.17
CA ALA A 246 19.67 3.94 -3.71
C ALA A 246 18.64 2.95 -3.17
N HIS A 247 18.37 3.03 -1.87
CA HIS A 247 17.23 2.36 -1.28
C HIS A 247 15.95 3.18 -1.46
N ASN A 248 15.54 3.32 -2.71
CA ASN A 248 14.38 4.11 -3.14
C ASN A 248 13.61 3.36 -4.23
N PRO A 249 12.26 3.50 -4.27
CA PRO A 249 11.43 2.76 -5.19
C PRO A 249 11.58 3.27 -6.63
N ALA A 250 11.47 2.34 -7.58
CA ALA A 250 11.41 2.62 -9.00
C ALA A 250 10.32 1.78 -9.66
N GLU A 251 9.51 2.40 -10.52
CA GLU A 251 8.46 1.69 -11.25
C GLU A 251 8.81 1.60 -12.73
N GLN A 252 8.58 0.45 -13.36
CA GLN A 252 8.82 0.27 -14.79
C GLN A 252 7.56 -0.20 -15.52
N ASN A 253 7.21 0.54 -16.57
CA ASN A 253 6.19 0.13 -17.54
C ASN A 253 6.80 0.14 -18.94
N GLU A 254 6.87 -1.04 -19.56
CA GLU A 254 7.62 -1.26 -20.81
C GLU A 254 9.06 -0.75 -20.68
N ASP A 255 9.46 0.23 -21.49
CA ASP A 255 10.81 0.82 -21.50
C ASP A 255 10.93 2.07 -20.62
N LYS A 256 9.86 2.47 -19.92
CA LYS A 256 9.81 3.73 -19.17
C LYS A 256 9.89 3.48 -17.67
N ILE A 257 10.92 4.07 -17.05
CA ILE A 257 11.06 4.12 -15.59
C ILE A 257 10.46 5.41 -15.03
N THR A 258 9.72 5.29 -13.93
CA THR A 258 9.03 6.34 -13.18
C THR A 258 9.24 6.13 -11.67
N GLY A 259 8.67 6.99 -10.83
CA GLY A 259 8.82 6.91 -9.38
C GLY A 259 10.01 7.73 -8.88
N ASP A 260 10.37 7.51 -7.61
CA ASP A 260 11.32 8.37 -6.90
C ASP A 260 12.71 8.33 -7.52
N VAL A 261 13.22 7.15 -7.88
CA VAL A 261 14.53 7.04 -8.52
C VAL A 261 14.58 7.78 -9.86
N ALA A 262 13.47 7.81 -10.61
CA ALA A 262 13.41 8.61 -11.84
C ALA A 262 13.47 10.11 -11.54
N ASN A 263 12.83 10.59 -10.47
CA ASN A 263 12.91 11.99 -10.05
C ASN A 263 14.35 12.33 -9.62
N ILE A 264 14.96 11.51 -8.77
CA ILE A 264 16.36 11.64 -8.34
C ILE A 264 17.28 11.70 -9.56
N ALA A 265 17.14 10.78 -10.52
CA ALA A 265 17.97 10.74 -11.72
C ALA A 265 17.95 12.04 -12.55
N ASN A 266 16.81 12.74 -12.60
CA ASN A 266 16.66 14.02 -13.31
C ASN A 266 17.21 15.23 -12.53
N GLU A 267 17.46 15.09 -11.23
CA GLU A 267 17.88 16.18 -10.35
C GLU A 267 19.37 16.12 -9.96
N ILE A 268 19.98 14.95 -10.05
CA ILE A 268 21.40 14.73 -9.72
C ILE A 268 22.35 15.06 -10.88
N ASP A 269 23.59 15.41 -10.53
CA ASP A 269 24.67 15.78 -11.46
C ASP A 269 24.87 14.72 -12.57
N ASP A 270 25.08 15.18 -13.80
CA ASP A 270 25.25 14.34 -14.99
C ASP A 270 26.46 13.39 -14.90
N GLU A 271 27.39 13.61 -13.96
CA GLU A 271 28.51 12.70 -13.70
C GLU A 271 28.07 11.38 -13.03
N VAL A 272 26.83 11.26 -12.54
CA VAL A 272 26.33 9.98 -12.03
C VAL A 272 25.94 9.08 -13.19
N ASP A 273 26.51 7.88 -13.22
CA ASP A 273 26.34 6.95 -14.33
C ASP A 273 25.21 5.95 -14.13
N ILE A 274 25.11 5.40 -12.92
CA ILE A 274 24.25 4.25 -12.61
C ILE A 274 23.56 4.54 -11.27
N ILE A 275 22.26 4.22 -11.19
CA ILE A 275 21.51 4.16 -9.94
C ILE A 275 20.97 2.75 -9.76
N MET A 276 21.38 2.09 -8.68
CA MET A 276 20.93 0.77 -8.29
C MET A 276 19.80 0.93 -7.27
N ALA A 277 18.55 0.77 -7.74
CA ALA A 277 17.32 0.97 -6.97
C ALA A 277 16.96 -0.26 -6.12
N ALA A 278 15.97 -0.12 -5.22
CA ALA A 278 15.51 -1.15 -4.29
C ALA A 278 14.12 -0.78 -3.71
N HIS A 279 13.77 -1.29 -2.53
CA HIS A 279 12.64 -0.90 -1.67
C HIS A 279 11.28 -1.48 -2.06
N ASN A 280 10.82 -1.30 -3.30
CA ASN A 280 9.50 -1.77 -3.75
C ASN A 280 9.50 -3.18 -4.37
N HIS A 281 10.65 -3.87 -4.37
CA HIS A 281 10.81 -5.28 -4.79
C HIS A 281 10.45 -5.56 -6.27
N THR A 282 10.64 -4.58 -7.14
CA THR A 282 10.25 -4.68 -8.55
C THR A 282 11.43 -4.99 -9.48
N TYR A 283 11.11 -5.28 -10.74
CA TYR A 283 12.07 -5.31 -11.83
C TYR A 283 12.24 -3.91 -12.42
N ASN A 284 13.49 -3.46 -12.53
CA ASN A 284 13.83 -2.26 -13.28
C ASN A 284 15.12 -2.50 -14.07
N ASN A 285 15.14 -2.10 -15.34
CA ASN A 285 16.32 -2.06 -16.20
C ASN A 285 16.04 -1.09 -17.36
N GLY A 286 16.59 0.12 -17.27
CA GLY A 286 16.31 1.17 -18.25
C GLY A 286 17.12 2.44 -18.02
N MET A 287 16.88 3.46 -18.85
CA MET A 287 17.65 4.71 -18.81
C MET A 287 16.74 5.88 -18.45
N VAL A 288 17.18 6.71 -17.50
CA VAL A 288 16.58 8.02 -17.22
C VAL A 288 17.70 9.06 -17.18
N ASP A 289 17.53 10.13 -17.96
CA ASP A 289 18.47 11.26 -18.01
C ASP A 289 19.95 10.86 -18.19
N GLY A 290 20.22 9.89 -19.06
CA GLY A 290 21.57 9.39 -19.35
C GLY A 290 22.15 8.42 -18.30
N LYS A 291 21.39 8.11 -17.25
CA LYS A 291 21.77 7.25 -16.14
C LYS A 291 21.07 5.89 -16.27
N LEU A 292 21.81 4.81 -16.06
CA LEU A 292 21.25 3.45 -16.04
C LEU A 292 20.58 3.23 -14.68
N ILE A 293 19.33 2.80 -14.68
CA ILE A 293 18.60 2.41 -13.47
C ILE A 293 18.36 0.90 -13.53
N VAL A 294 18.68 0.21 -12.44
CA VAL A 294 18.48 -1.23 -12.32
C VAL A 294 18.04 -1.64 -10.91
N GLN A 295 17.16 -2.65 -10.83
CA GLN A 295 16.68 -3.30 -9.60
C GLN A 295 16.30 -4.74 -9.91
N ALA A 296 16.58 -5.66 -8.97
CA ALA A 296 16.45 -7.10 -9.19
C ALA A 296 15.48 -7.76 -8.21
N TYR A 297 14.18 -7.44 -8.29
CA TYR A 297 13.14 -8.03 -7.46
C TYR A 297 13.52 -8.00 -5.96
N SER A 298 13.44 -9.12 -5.24
CA SER A 298 13.80 -9.25 -3.83
C SER A 298 14.11 -10.69 -3.42
N TYR A 299 14.47 -10.88 -2.15
CA TYR A 299 14.61 -12.17 -1.46
C TYR A 299 15.62 -13.16 -2.09
N GLY A 300 16.59 -12.62 -2.83
CA GLY A 300 17.60 -13.40 -3.55
C GLY A 300 17.04 -14.22 -4.72
N THR A 301 15.79 -13.97 -5.14
CA THR A 301 15.16 -14.62 -6.30
C THR A 301 15.81 -14.20 -7.61
N ALA A 302 16.43 -13.01 -7.64
CA ALA A 302 17.24 -12.52 -8.74
C ALA A 302 18.40 -11.65 -8.23
N PHE A 303 19.31 -11.30 -9.13
CA PHE A 303 20.34 -10.28 -8.96
C PHE A 303 20.52 -9.50 -10.26
N ALA A 304 21.10 -8.31 -10.22
CA ALA A 304 21.47 -7.60 -11.44
C ALA A 304 22.94 -7.77 -11.77
N ASP A 305 23.23 -8.05 -13.04
CA ASP A 305 24.58 -8.08 -13.61
C ASP A 305 24.76 -6.86 -14.52
N VAL A 306 25.65 -5.95 -14.13
CA VAL A 306 25.92 -4.70 -14.85
C VAL A 306 27.34 -4.71 -15.41
N ASP A 307 27.45 -4.84 -16.72
CA ASP A 307 28.70 -4.69 -17.45
C ASP A 307 28.99 -3.21 -17.73
N ILE A 308 30.19 -2.76 -17.37
CA ILE A 308 30.67 -1.40 -17.66
C ILE A 308 32.02 -1.40 -18.37
N GLU A 309 32.24 -0.37 -19.19
CA GLU A 309 33.54 -0.08 -19.80
C GLU A 309 33.99 1.33 -19.41
N ILE A 310 35.17 1.43 -18.80
CA ILE A 310 35.77 2.68 -18.34
C ILE A 310 36.85 3.11 -19.33
N ASP A 311 36.86 4.37 -19.77
CA ASP A 311 37.97 4.93 -20.56
C ASP A 311 39.12 5.31 -19.60
N PRO A 312 40.28 4.61 -19.64
CA PRO A 312 41.39 4.86 -18.71
C PRO A 312 42.04 6.24 -18.88
N GLU A 313 41.75 6.99 -19.96
CA GLU A 313 42.22 8.37 -20.10
C GLU A 313 41.38 9.36 -19.29
N THR A 314 40.06 9.10 -19.18
CA THR A 314 39.13 9.99 -18.49
C THR A 314 38.73 9.49 -17.10
N GLY A 315 38.81 8.18 -16.86
CA GLY A 315 38.29 7.48 -15.69
C GLY A 315 36.76 7.33 -15.68
N ASP A 316 36.10 7.65 -16.80
CA ASP A 316 34.65 7.78 -16.94
C ASP A 316 34.04 6.52 -17.60
N ILE A 317 32.78 6.20 -17.25
CA ILE A 317 32.07 5.07 -17.85
C ILE A 317 31.58 5.48 -19.24
N VAL A 318 32.13 4.84 -20.27
CA VAL A 318 31.78 5.12 -21.67
C VAL A 318 30.75 4.15 -22.24
N ASN A 319 30.53 3.01 -21.58
CA ASN A 319 29.51 2.03 -21.92
C ASN A 319 29.00 1.32 -20.66
N LYS A 320 27.69 1.07 -20.61
CA LYS A 320 27.02 0.41 -19.48
C LYS A 320 25.79 -0.34 -19.95
N LYS A 321 25.59 -1.57 -19.45
CA LYS A 321 24.42 -2.39 -19.74
C LYS A 321 24.14 -3.32 -18.57
N ALA A 322 22.86 -3.47 -18.21
CA ALA A 322 22.42 -4.42 -17.20
C ALA A 322 21.62 -5.60 -17.78
N GLU A 323 21.68 -6.71 -17.07
CA GLU A 323 20.76 -7.85 -17.13
C GLU A 323 20.25 -8.13 -15.70
N VAL A 324 18.98 -8.48 -15.53
CA VAL A 324 18.48 -9.04 -14.26
C VAL A 324 18.36 -10.54 -14.45
N VAL A 325 19.02 -11.30 -13.57
CA VAL A 325 19.21 -12.74 -13.70
C VAL A 325 18.47 -13.43 -12.57
N THR A 326 17.53 -14.31 -12.91
CA THR A 326 16.82 -15.13 -11.93
C THR A 326 17.70 -16.26 -11.41
N SER A 327 17.69 -16.44 -10.09
CA SER A 327 18.44 -17.46 -9.36
C SER A 327 17.67 -18.79 -9.32
N PHE A 328 17.53 -19.45 -10.47
CA PHE A 328 16.79 -20.72 -10.57
C PHE A 328 17.53 -21.88 -9.89
N GLN A 329 16.84 -22.59 -8.99
CA GLN A 329 17.45 -23.68 -8.21
C GLN A 329 17.81 -24.90 -9.06
N GLU A 330 17.10 -25.14 -10.17
CA GLU A 330 17.33 -26.34 -10.98
C GLU A 330 18.51 -26.24 -11.96
N LYS A 331 19.06 -25.03 -12.16
CA LYS A 331 20.11 -24.80 -13.18
C LYS A 331 21.52 -24.91 -12.60
N VAL A 332 21.69 -24.77 -11.29
CA VAL A 332 22.98 -24.82 -10.59
C VAL A 332 22.89 -25.68 -9.33
N GLU A 333 24.03 -26.16 -8.86
CA GLU A 333 24.11 -26.74 -7.52
C GLU A 333 24.27 -25.60 -6.50
N PRO A 334 23.77 -25.74 -5.25
CA PRO A 334 23.94 -24.70 -4.24
C PRO A 334 25.41 -24.59 -3.80
N ASP A 335 25.83 -23.38 -3.43
CA ASP A 335 27.16 -23.15 -2.87
C ASP A 335 27.29 -23.91 -1.55
N ALA A 336 28.39 -24.66 -1.40
CA ALA A 336 28.55 -25.58 -0.30
C ALA A 336 28.88 -24.90 1.04
N GLU A 337 29.56 -23.75 1.01
CA GLU A 337 29.98 -23.01 2.21
C GLU A 337 28.78 -22.20 2.74
N VAL A 338 28.08 -21.47 1.86
CA VAL A 338 26.84 -20.76 2.18
C VAL A 338 25.73 -21.73 2.64
N ALA A 339 25.56 -22.88 1.96
CA ALA A 339 24.61 -23.89 2.41
C ALA A 339 24.96 -24.45 3.79
N ALA A 340 26.25 -24.60 4.12
CA ALA A 340 26.66 -25.08 5.44
C ALA A 340 26.34 -24.05 6.55
N ILE A 341 26.47 -22.75 6.27
CA ILE A 341 26.07 -21.68 7.18
C ILE A 341 24.56 -21.72 7.41
N LEU A 342 23.76 -21.73 6.34
CA LEU A 342 22.30 -21.79 6.43
C LEU A 342 21.82 -23.01 7.24
N ASN A 343 22.26 -24.22 6.87
CA ASN A 343 21.87 -25.46 7.55
C ASN A 343 22.18 -25.42 9.06
N ARG A 344 23.29 -24.79 9.46
CA ARG A 344 23.66 -24.66 10.88
C ARG A 344 22.63 -23.85 11.66
N TYR A 345 22.09 -22.79 11.08
CA TYR A 345 21.07 -21.97 11.74
C TYR A 345 19.69 -22.64 11.67
N GLU A 346 19.34 -23.30 10.56
CA GLU A 346 18.14 -24.13 10.46
C GLU A 346 18.10 -25.21 11.55
N GLU A 347 19.22 -25.90 11.80
CA GLU A 347 19.34 -26.90 12.86
C GLU A 347 19.13 -26.31 14.27
N LYS A 348 19.53 -25.05 14.50
CA LYS A 348 19.33 -24.38 15.79
C LYS A 348 17.89 -23.95 16.02
N VAL A 349 17.17 -23.51 14.97
CA VAL A 349 15.76 -23.07 15.09
C VAL A 349 14.77 -24.21 14.93
N ALA A 350 15.20 -25.37 14.42
CA ALA A 350 14.33 -26.53 14.23
C ALA A 350 13.55 -26.95 15.51
N PRO A 351 14.15 -26.96 16.72
CA PRO A 351 13.39 -27.24 17.95
C PRO A 351 12.31 -26.21 18.26
N ILE A 352 12.54 -24.94 17.91
CA ILE A 352 11.60 -23.83 18.11
C ILE A 352 10.44 -23.97 17.13
N LYS A 353 10.73 -24.17 15.83
CA LYS A 353 9.71 -24.43 14.80
C LYS A 353 8.82 -25.65 15.14
N GLN A 354 9.35 -26.61 15.88
CA GLN A 354 8.63 -27.83 16.31
C GLN A 354 7.91 -27.69 17.66
N GLU A 355 8.03 -26.56 18.34
CA GLU A 355 7.33 -26.33 19.61
C GLU A 355 5.83 -26.30 19.38
N VAL A 356 5.09 -27.18 20.07
CA VAL A 356 3.63 -27.26 19.98
C VAL A 356 3.03 -26.15 20.81
N ILE A 357 2.34 -25.21 20.15
CA ILE A 357 1.67 -24.06 20.76
C ILE A 357 0.21 -24.39 21.07
N GLY A 358 -0.44 -25.21 20.24
CA GLY A 358 -1.83 -25.59 20.42
C GLY A 358 -2.21 -26.87 19.67
N GLU A 359 -3.49 -27.20 19.70
CA GLU A 359 -4.08 -28.28 18.92
C GLU A 359 -5.41 -27.79 18.31
N THR A 360 -5.64 -27.95 17.02
CA THR A 360 -6.92 -27.63 16.37
C THR A 360 -7.78 -28.88 16.19
N ALA A 361 -9.10 -28.73 16.33
CA ALA A 361 -10.03 -29.84 16.13
C ALA A 361 -10.15 -30.26 14.64
N TYR A 362 -9.89 -29.32 13.73
CA TYR A 362 -9.92 -29.43 12.27
C TYR A 362 -8.97 -28.39 11.67
N GLY A 363 -8.59 -28.55 10.39
CA GLY A 363 -7.75 -27.56 9.72
C GLY A 363 -8.50 -26.24 9.53
N ILE A 364 -7.82 -25.12 9.78
CA ILE A 364 -8.39 -23.78 9.68
C ILE A 364 -7.74 -23.11 8.47
N GLU A 365 -8.52 -22.96 7.39
CA GLU A 365 -8.03 -22.39 6.14
C GLU A 365 -7.76 -20.88 6.31
N GLY A 366 -6.56 -20.46 5.92
CA GLY A 366 -6.19 -19.06 5.78
C GLY A 366 -6.71 -18.45 4.48
N GLY A 367 -6.65 -17.13 4.38
CA GLY A 367 -7.00 -16.40 3.17
C GLY A 367 -7.82 -15.14 3.42
N TYR A 368 -8.38 -14.62 2.34
CA TYR A 368 -9.12 -13.36 2.29
C TYR A 368 -10.55 -13.51 2.78
N ALA A 369 -11.16 -12.38 3.14
CA ALA A 369 -12.60 -12.28 3.21
C ALA A 369 -13.22 -12.41 1.81
N GLU A 370 -14.48 -12.82 1.73
CA GLU A 370 -15.20 -13.07 0.48
C GLU A 370 -16.63 -12.51 0.53
N ALA A 371 -17.30 -12.46 -0.63
CA ALA A 371 -18.71 -12.12 -0.70
C ALA A 371 -19.61 -13.29 -0.26
N GLY A 372 -20.64 -13.02 0.55
CA GLY A 372 -21.63 -14.01 0.96
C GLY A 372 -22.29 -13.74 2.32
N GLU A 373 -23.23 -14.59 2.74
CA GLU A 373 -23.87 -14.51 4.07
C GLU A 373 -22.88 -14.75 5.22
N ILE A 374 -21.78 -15.46 4.94
CA ILE A 374 -20.64 -15.65 5.83
C ILE A 374 -19.42 -15.34 4.97
N GLY A 375 -19.01 -14.07 4.98
CA GLY A 375 -17.92 -13.54 4.15
C GLY A 375 -16.59 -13.39 4.88
N ASP A 376 -16.54 -13.70 6.18
CA ASP A 376 -15.32 -13.62 6.99
C ASP A 376 -14.47 -14.90 6.90
N ASN A 377 -13.16 -14.76 7.09
CA ASN A 377 -12.22 -15.88 7.12
C ASN A 377 -11.96 -16.33 8.57
N ALA A 378 -12.02 -17.64 8.83
CA ALA A 378 -11.88 -18.18 10.19
C ALA A 378 -10.50 -17.91 10.80
N LEU A 379 -9.42 -18.08 10.04
CA LEU A 379 -8.05 -17.83 10.52
C LEU A 379 -7.79 -16.33 10.65
N GLY A 380 -8.25 -15.53 9.70
CA GLY A 380 -8.18 -14.07 9.78
C GLY A 380 -8.89 -13.50 10.99
N ASN A 381 -10.07 -14.06 11.34
CA ASN A 381 -10.78 -13.70 12.57
C ASN A 381 -9.97 -14.06 13.82
N LEU A 382 -9.35 -15.25 13.86
CA LEU A 382 -8.52 -15.69 14.98
C LEU A 382 -7.35 -14.72 15.20
N ILE A 383 -6.65 -14.36 14.14
CA ILE A 383 -5.52 -13.41 14.18
C ILE A 383 -6.01 -12.03 14.66
N ALA A 384 -7.09 -11.50 14.06
CA ALA A 384 -7.65 -10.22 14.46
C ALA A 384 -8.07 -10.18 15.94
N ASP A 385 -8.67 -11.27 16.45
CA ASP A 385 -9.00 -11.36 17.88
C ASP A 385 -7.75 -11.41 18.76
N GLY A 386 -6.68 -12.06 18.31
CA GLY A 386 -5.39 -12.06 18.99
C GLY A 386 -4.76 -10.66 19.06
N MET A 387 -4.72 -9.94 17.93
CA MET A 387 -4.27 -8.55 17.87
C MET A 387 -5.06 -7.67 18.84
N LYS A 388 -6.40 -7.79 18.80
CA LYS A 388 -7.32 -7.03 19.66
C LYS A 388 -7.08 -7.32 21.14
N ALA A 389 -6.86 -8.58 21.49
CA ALA A 389 -6.62 -9.01 22.87
C ALA A 389 -5.26 -8.54 23.39
N GLU A 390 -4.20 -8.66 22.59
CA GLU A 390 -2.84 -8.25 22.96
C GLU A 390 -2.75 -6.74 23.22
N MET A 391 -3.41 -5.94 22.38
CA MET A 391 -3.34 -4.47 22.44
C MET A 391 -4.43 -3.80 23.29
N ASP A 392 -5.32 -4.58 23.92
CA ASP A 392 -6.50 -4.10 24.67
C ASP A 392 -7.30 -3.06 23.86
N ALA A 393 -7.62 -3.40 22.62
CA ALA A 393 -8.31 -2.51 21.67
C ALA A 393 -9.82 -2.82 21.58
N ASP A 394 -10.61 -1.83 21.11
CA ASP A 394 -12.03 -2.02 20.81
C ASP A 394 -12.21 -2.93 19.59
N PHE A 395 -11.41 -2.71 18.55
CA PHE A 395 -11.48 -3.41 17.26
C PHE A 395 -10.11 -3.79 16.71
N ALA A 396 -10.06 -4.75 15.79
CA ALA A 396 -8.86 -5.03 14.99
C ALA A 396 -9.20 -5.29 13.53
N LEU A 397 -8.24 -4.98 12.65
CA LEU A 397 -8.30 -5.22 11.22
C LEU A 397 -7.04 -5.98 10.78
N MET A 398 -7.22 -7.08 10.05
CA MET A 398 -6.13 -7.90 9.50
C MET A 398 -6.33 -8.08 7.99
N ASN A 399 -5.42 -7.57 7.17
CA ASN A 399 -5.47 -7.71 5.72
C ASN A 399 -5.22 -9.15 5.27
N GLY A 400 -5.96 -9.63 4.26
CA GLY A 400 -5.88 -11.00 3.79
C GLY A 400 -4.51 -11.36 3.23
N GLY A 401 -3.82 -10.40 2.61
CA GLY A 401 -2.45 -10.57 2.13
C GLY A 401 -1.43 -10.88 3.22
N GLY A 402 -1.72 -10.55 4.47
CA GLY A 402 -0.89 -10.87 5.63
C GLY A 402 -1.02 -12.31 6.13
N ILE A 403 -2.00 -13.08 5.63
CA ILE A 403 -2.30 -14.46 6.03
C ILE A 403 -1.80 -15.41 4.95
N ARG A 404 -0.69 -16.11 5.21
CA ARG A 404 0.10 -16.77 4.15
C ARG A 404 -0.07 -18.27 4.04
N ASP A 405 -0.60 -18.91 5.08
CA ASP A 405 -0.86 -20.35 5.10
C ASP A 405 -2.12 -20.66 5.93
N SER A 406 -2.41 -21.94 6.11
CA SER A 406 -3.51 -22.49 6.90
C SER A 406 -2.98 -23.25 8.10
N LEU A 407 -3.80 -23.34 9.15
CA LEU A 407 -3.45 -24.20 10.28
C LEU A 407 -3.85 -25.66 10.02
N PRO A 408 -2.97 -26.63 10.30
CA PRO A 408 -3.29 -28.03 10.13
C PRO A 408 -4.38 -28.47 11.10
N LYS A 409 -4.93 -29.68 10.90
CA LYS A 409 -5.70 -30.37 11.93
C LYS A 409 -4.74 -31.06 12.91
N GLY A 410 -4.97 -30.89 14.21
CA GLY A 410 -4.18 -31.53 15.26
C GLY A 410 -3.14 -30.57 15.82
N GLU A 411 -1.95 -31.05 16.14
CA GLU A 411 -0.87 -30.22 16.69
C GLU A 411 -0.60 -29.02 15.77
N VAL A 412 -0.60 -27.83 16.38
CA VAL A 412 -0.18 -26.56 15.77
C VAL A 412 1.12 -26.17 16.43
N THR A 413 2.17 -26.04 15.63
CA THR A 413 3.48 -25.62 16.11
C THR A 413 3.69 -24.12 15.96
N TRP A 414 4.75 -23.61 16.59
CA TRP A 414 5.22 -22.26 16.36
C TRP A 414 5.55 -22.04 14.88
N GLY A 415 6.15 -23.04 14.22
CA GLY A 415 6.43 -23.02 12.79
C GLY A 415 5.17 -22.85 11.93
N ASP A 416 4.09 -23.57 12.26
CA ASP A 416 2.82 -23.42 11.54
C ASP A 416 2.27 -21.99 11.66
N LEU A 417 2.36 -21.36 12.84
CA LEU A 417 1.93 -19.97 13.04
C LEU A 417 2.84 -18.96 12.33
N PHE A 418 4.14 -19.22 12.30
CA PHE A 418 5.09 -18.41 11.55
C PHE A 418 4.83 -18.47 10.05
N ASP A 419 4.55 -19.66 9.51
CA ASP A 419 4.20 -19.82 8.09
C ASP A 419 2.90 -19.07 7.74
N VAL A 420 1.98 -18.90 8.70
CA VAL A 420 0.79 -18.06 8.56
C VAL A 420 1.11 -16.55 8.59
N GLN A 421 2.00 -16.09 9.48
CA GLN A 421 2.41 -14.67 9.62
C GLN A 421 3.95 -14.50 9.52
N PRO A 422 4.55 -14.61 8.32
CA PRO A 422 6.01 -14.72 8.15
C PRO A 422 6.73 -13.37 8.00
N PHE A 423 6.01 -12.25 8.08
CA PHE A 423 6.53 -10.92 7.81
C PHE A 423 7.11 -10.22 9.03
N GLY A 424 6.81 -10.72 10.23
CA GLY A 424 7.29 -10.10 11.46
C GLY A 424 6.72 -8.70 11.70
N ASN A 425 5.49 -8.42 11.26
CA ASN A 425 4.91 -7.09 11.39
C ASN A 425 4.76 -6.67 12.85
N ILE A 426 4.66 -5.36 13.08
CA ILE A 426 4.43 -4.77 14.40
C ILE A 426 3.00 -4.27 14.50
N LEU A 427 2.35 -4.49 15.64
CA LEU A 427 0.99 -3.99 15.87
C LEU A 427 0.99 -2.47 16.08
N ASN A 428 0.12 -1.75 15.39
CA ASN A 428 -0.17 -0.33 15.60
C ASN A 428 -1.62 -0.17 16.04
N LYS A 429 -1.85 0.46 17.18
CA LYS A 429 -3.19 0.84 17.68
C LYS A 429 -3.41 2.33 17.49
N VAL A 430 -4.55 2.71 16.94
CA VAL A 430 -4.94 4.10 16.65
C VAL A 430 -6.35 4.38 17.14
N ASP A 431 -6.65 5.64 17.40
CA ASP A 431 -7.99 6.13 17.70
C ASP A 431 -8.68 6.59 16.42
N VAL A 432 -9.89 6.12 16.15
CA VAL A 432 -10.73 6.53 15.00
C VAL A 432 -12.16 6.81 15.44
N THR A 433 -12.86 7.71 14.77
CA THR A 433 -14.32 7.87 14.97
C THR A 433 -15.10 6.74 14.30
N GLY A 434 -16.36 6.54 14.68
CA GLY A 434 -17.25 5.59 14.00
C GLY A 434 -17.41 5.91 12.50
N SER A 435 -17.46 7.20 12.14
CA SER A 435 -17.47 7.62 10.74
C SER A 435 -16.16 7.35 10.01
N ASP A 436 -15.01 7.48 10.70
CA ASP A 436 -13.72 7.15 10.10
C ASP A 436 -13.55 5.65 9.91
N LEU A 437 -14.06 4.83 10.83
CA LEU A 437 -14.09 3.38 10.66
C LEU A 437 -14.86 2.98 9.40
N GLU A 438 -16.01 3.60 9.12
CA GLU A 438 -16.75 3.38 7.87
C GLU A 438 -15.93 3.78 6.65
N ASN A 439 -15.22 4.92 6.70
CA ASN A 439 -14.35 5.37 5.62
C ASN A 439 -13.18 4.41 5.36
N ILE A 440 -12.56 3.86 6.40
CA ILE A 440 -11.49 2.87 6.34
C ILE A 440 -12.01 1.57 5.70
N LEU A 441 -13.15 1.07 6.17
CA LEU A 441 -13.76 -0.15 5.62
C LEU A 441 -14.19 0.03 4.16
N ASN A 442 -14.66 1.21 3.78
CA ASN A 442 -15.00 1.53 2.39
C ASN A 442 -13.79 1.67 1.47
N ALA A 443 -12.59 1.90 2.01
CA ALA A 443 -11.37 2.06 1.23
C ALA A 443 -10.78 0.71 0.80
N GLN A 444 -10.86 -0.31 1.67
CA GLN A 444 -10.32 -1.65 1.41
C GLN A 444 -11.22 -2.54 0.54
N ILE A 445 -12.50 -2.22 0.36
CA ILE A 445 -13.41 -3.01 -0.49
C ILE A 445 -13.15 -2.68 -1.96
N SER A 446 -12.60 -3.63 -2.69
CA SER A 446 -12.33 -3.49 -4.12
C SER A 446 -13.46 -4.02 -5.00
N GLU A 447 -13.65 -3.44 -6.18
CA GLU A 447 -14.64 -3.92 -7.17
C GLU A 447 -14.31 -5.32 -7.70
N GLN A 448 -13.02 -5.66 -7.78
CA GLN A 448 -12.58 -6.93 -8.37
C GLN A 448 -12.58 -8.09 -7.37
N HIS A 449 -12.20 -7.84 -6.12
CA HIS A 449 -11.95 -8.88 -5.12
C HIS A 449 -12.87 -8.80 -3.90
N GLY A 450 -13.65 -7.72 -3.75
CA GLY A 450 -14.46 -7.48 -2.57
C GLY A 450 -13.60 -7.07 -1.37
N PRO A 451 -14.00 -7.42 -0.14
CA PRO A 451 -13.26 -7.12 1.08
C PRO A 451 -11.93 -7.86 1.15
N ASP A 452 -10.87 -7.15 1.47
CA ASP A 452 -9.55 -7.65 1.80
C ASP A 452 -9.40 -8.01 3.30
N VAL A 453 -10.12 -7.29 4.17
CA VAL A 453 -9.81 -7.25 5.61
C VAL A 453 -10.70 -8.17 6.45
N SER A 454 -10.10 -9.00 7.31
CA SER A 454 -10.75 -9.69 8.43
C SER A 454 -10.88 -8.79 9.66
N VAL A 455 -11.94 -8.95 10.46
CA VAL A 455 -12.30 -8.01 11.53
C VAL A 455 -12.52 -8.67 12.89
N ALA A 456 -12.23 -7.92 13.96
CA ALA A 456 -12.55 -8.30 15.34
C ALA A 456 -13.26 -7.19 16.10
N GLY A 457 -14.18 -7.57 17.00
CA GLY A 457 -14.90 -6.66 17.91
C GLY A 457 -16.18 -6.02 17.35
N PHE A 458 -16.46 -6.16 16.05
CA PHE A 458 -17.69 -5.70 15.39
C PHE A 458 -18.08 -6.62 14.22
N HIS A 459 -19.27 -6.40 13.67
CA HIS A 459 -19.75 -7.00 12.43
C HIS A 459 -20.07 -5.87 11.44
N TYR A 460 -19.92 -6.10 10.14
CA TYR A 460 -20.43 -5.18 9.13
C TYR A 460 -21.07 -5.90 7.95
N THR A 461 -22.01 -5.19 7.32
CA THR A 461 -22.59 -5.59 6.05
C THR A 461 -22.10 -4.67 4.94
N TRP A 462 -21.97 -5.20 3.73
CA TRP A 462 -21.57 -4.41 2.56
C TRP A 462 -22.34 -4.86 1.32
N ASN A 463 -22.43 -3.98 0.33
CA ASN A 463 -23.12 -4.22 -0.92
C ASN A 463 -22.11 -4.52 -2.03
N ASP A 464 -22.28 -5.65 -2.73
CA ASP A 464 -21.40 -6.15 -3.78
C ASP A 464 -21.55 -5.43 -5.13
N GLU A 465 -22.64 -4.70 -5.34
CA GLU A 465 -22.83 -3.85 -6.52
C GLU A 465 -22.16 -2.48 -6.35
N THR A 466 -22.23 -1.89 -5.15
CA THR A 466 -21.68 -0.56 -4.88
C THR A 466 -20.29 -0.59 -4.29
N ASN A 467 -19.83 -1.74 -3.78
CA ASN A 467 -18.59 -1.91 -3.04
C ASN A 467 -18.52 -0.98 -1.82
N LYS A 468 -19.64 -0.83 -1.12
CA LYS A 468 -19.76 0.03 0.07
C LYS A 468 -20.33 -0.70 1.27
N VAL A 469 -19.82 -0.34 2.43
CA VAL A 469 -20.40 -0.69 3.73
C VAL A 469 -21.83 -0.16 3.82
N VAL A 470 -22.72 -0.95 4.41
CA VAL A 470 -24.15 -0.64 4.59
C VAL A 470 -24.48 -0.42 6.06
N ASP A 471 -23.96 -1.26 6.96
CA ASP A 471 -24.17 -1.13 8.40
C ASP A 471 -22.98 -1.73 9.16
N ILE A 472 -22.65 -1.14 10.30
CA ILE A 472 -21.61 -1.60 11.23
C ILE A 472 -22.23 -1.75 12.61
N THR A 473 -22.16 -2.95 13.18
CA THR A 473 -22.80 -3.28 14.46
C THR A 473 -21.83 -3.92 15.44
N LEU A 474 -22.02 -3.63 16.73
CA LEU A 474 -21.38 -4.37 17.81
C LEU A 474 -21.95 -5.79 17.89
N PRO A 475 -21.25 -6.76 18.51
CA PRO A 475 -21.71 -8.15 18.63
C PRO A 475 -23.08 -8.32 19.32
N ASN A 476 -23.56 -7.31 20.04
CA ASN A 476 -24.89 -7.30 20.64
C ASN A 476 -26.01 -6.79 19.69
N GLY A 477 -25.67 -6.45 18.44
CA GLY A 477 -26.57 -5.93 17.40
C GLY A 477 -26.82 -4.43 17.45
N THR A 478 -26.10 -3.67 18.29
CA THR A 478 -26.23 -2.20 18.33
C THR A 478 -25.35 -1.58 17.26
N SER A 479 -25.88 -0.65 16.45
CA SER A 479 -25.08 0.09 15.47
C SER A 479 -23.96 0.89 16.14
N ILE A 480 -22.86 1.06 15.42
CA ILE A 480 -21.76 1.94 15.82
C ILE A 480 -22.24 3.39 15.86
N ASP A 481 -21.86 4.10 16.93
CA ASP A 481 -22.05 5.54 17.04
C ASP A 481 -20.97 6.25 16.21
N ALA A 482 -21.40 7.02 15.22
CA ALA A 482 -20.53 7.70 14.26
C ALA A 482 -19.56 8.70 14.91
N ASP A 483 -20.01 9.40 15.96
CA ASP A 483 -19.23 10.47 16.60
C ASP A 483 -18.35 9.94 17.74
N LYS A 484 -18.53 8.66 18.12
CA LYS A 484 -17.75 8.05 19.19
C LYS A 484 -16.39 7.59 18.66
N THR A 485 -15.35 7.82 19.46
CA THR A 485 -14.00 7.29 19.22
C THR A 485 -13.87 5.85 19.69
N TYR A 486 -13.19 5.03 18.90
CA TYR A 486 -12.83 3.64 19.17
C TYR A 486 -11.35 3.43 18.87
N SER A 487 -10.73 2.54 19.63
CA SER A 487 -9.36 2.08 19.38
C SER A 487 -9.36 0.91 18.38
N VAL A 488 -8.57 1.03 17.32
CA VAL A 488 -8.41 0.02 16.27
C VAL A 488 -6.95 -0.40 16.20
N VAL A 489 -6.69 -1.70 16.32
CA VAL A 489 -5.34 -2.27 16.08
C VAL A 489 -5.23 -2.86 14.68
N VAL A 490 -4.11 -2.60 14.03
CA VAL A 490 -3.72 -3.07 12.69
C VAL A 490 -2.24 -3.49 12.73
N ASN A 491 -1.75 -4.13 11.68
CA ASN A 491 -0.30 -4.29 11.52
C ASN A 491 0.32 -3.02 10.89
N ASN A 492 1.64 -2.82 11.04
CA ASN A 492 2.35 -1.63 10.56
C ASN A 492 2.30 -1.49 9.03
N TYR A 493 2.27 -2.60 8.28
CA TYR A 493 2.05 -2.57 6.83
C TYR A 493 0.72 -1.88 6.48
N MET A 494 -0.40 -2.28 7.09
CA MET A 494 -1.70 -1.64 6.86
C MET A 494 -1.70 -0.17 7.27
N TYR A 495 -1.04 0.17 8.38
CA TYR A 495 -0.95 1.55 8.85
C TYR A 495 -0.19 2.45 7.86
N GLY A 496 0.92 1.96 7.31
CA GLY A 496 1.78 2.70 6.37
C GLY A 496 1.25 2.77 4.94
N ASN A 497 0.30 1.91 4.57
CA ASN A 497 -0.24 1.86 3.23
C ASN A 497 -1.48 2.76 3.09
N GLU A 498 -1.38 3.77 2.21
CA GLU A 498 -2.41 4.78 1.99
C GLU A 498 -3.76 4.21 1.55
N GLU A 499 -3.78 3.01 0.94
CA GLU A 499 -5.01 2.37 0.48
C GLU A 499 -6.01 2.08 1.63
N TYR A 500 -5.50 1.86 2.84
CA TYR A 500 -6.33 1.63 4.03
C TYR A 500 -6.69 2.92 4.76
N ARG A 501 -6.06 4.04 4.43
CA ARG A 501 -6.29 5.38 5.03
C ARG A 501 -6.13 5.45 6.55
N LEU A 502 -5.41 4.48 7.14
CA LEU A 502 -5.22 4.37 8.59
C LEU A 502 -4.35 5.50 9.15
N ALA A 503 -3.27 5.88 8.46
CA ALA A 503 -2.45 7.02 8.84
C ALA A 503 -3.13 8.38 8.60
N GLU A 504 -4.05 8.45 7.61
CA GLU A 504 -4.81 9.67 7.30
C GLU A 504 -5.87 9.96 8.39
N LEU A 505 -6.58 8.92 8.82
CA LEU A 505 -7.77 9.04 9.67
C LEU A 505 -7.53 8.65 11.14
N GLY A 506 -6.45 7.93 11.43
CA GLY A 506 -6.10 7.48 12.76
C GLY A 506 -5.31 8.51 13.55
N GLU A 507 -5.69 8.72 14.81
CA GLU A 507 -4.96 9.55 15.77
C GLU A 507 -4.30 8.70 16.87
N ASN A 508 -3.45 9.34 17.69
CA ASN A 508 -2.88 8.75 18.92
C ASN A 508 -2.22 7.37 18.75
N LYS A 509 -1.42 7.19 17.69
CA LYS A 509 -0.73 5.91 17.42
C LYS A 509 0.05 5.41 18.64
N GLU A 510 -0.25 4.17 19.03
CA GLU A 510 0.48 3.37 20.01
C GLU A 510 1.07 2.15 19.30
N VAL A 511 2.38 1.94 19.44
CA VAL A 511 3.10 0.81 18.85
C VAL A 511 3.12 -0.35 19.85
N GLY A 512 2.77 -1.53 19.37
CA GLY A 512 2.65 -2.77 20.12
C GLY A 512 3.77 -3.77 19.86
N PRO A 513 3.60 -5.02 20.28
CA PRO A 513 4.55 -6.08 20.00
C PRO A 513 4.43 -6.60 18.56
N ASN A 514 5.28 -7.56 18.22
CA ASN A 514 5.19 -8.34 17.00
C ASN A 514 3.84 -9.08 16.87
N ASP A 515 3.28 -9.11 15.66
CA ASP A 515 1.95 -9.65 15.36
C ASP A 515 1.85 -11.17 15.54
N LEU A 516 2.88 -11.92 15.15
CA LEU A 516 2.96 -13.37 15.38
C LEU A 516 2.94 -13.70 16.87
N GLN A 517 3.66 -12.93 17.71
CA GLN A 517 3.65 -13.17 19.16
C GLN A 517 2.26 -12.93 19.76
N ALA A 518 1.53 -11.91 19.29
CA ALA A 518 0.14 -11.68 19.70
C ALA A 518 -0.76 -12.88 19.35
N THR A 519 -0.60 -13.43 18.14
CA THR A 519 -1.33 -14.64 17.70
C THR A 519 -0.96 -15.86 18.53
N ILE A 520 0.33 -16.08 18.84
CA ILE A 520 0.79 -17.17 19.70
C ILE A 520 0.13 -17.07 21.09
N ASN A 521 0.24 -15.90 21.73
CA ASN A 521 -0.36 -15.66 23.04
C ASN A 521 -1.86 -15.95 23.04
N TYR A 522 -2.54 -15.55 21.97
CA TYR A 522 -3.97 -15.80 21.82
C TYR A 522 -4.28 -17.29 21.66
N VAL A 523 -3.58 -18.00 20.77
CA VAL A 523 -3.74 -19.44 20.54
C VAL A 523 -3.52 -20.23 21.83
N GLU A 524 -2.50 -19.91 22.61
CA GLU A 524 -2.23 -20.53 23.92
C GLU A 524 -3.33 -20.27 24.95
N SER A 525 -4.02 -19.12 24.84
CA SER A 525 -5.10 -18.74 25.75
C SER A 525 -6.42 -19.46 25.48
N LEU A 526 -6.59 -20.06 24.28
CA LEU A 526 -7.82 -20.72 23.87
C LEU A 526 -7.99 -22.11 24.49
N ASP A 527 -9.26 -22.52 24.64
CA ASP A 527 -9.60 -23.89 24.99
C ASP A 527 -9.16 -24.87 23.89
N GLN A 528 -8.52 -25.97 24.28
CA GLN A 528 -7.96 -26.96 23.37
C GLN A 528 -8.80 -28.27 23.35
N PRO A 529 -9.01 -28.90 22.17
CA PRO A 529 -8.57 -28.45 20.86
C PRO A 529 -9.37 -27.24 20.36
N ILE A 530 -8.71 -26.32 19.67
CA ILE A 530 -9.26 -25.08 19.13
C ILE A 530 -10.35 -25.39 18.11
N GLU A 531 -11.52 -24.79 18.33
CA GLU A 531 -12.65 -24.77 17.40
C GLU A 531 -12.95 -23.31 16.99
N TYR A 532 -12.25 -22.81 15.97
CA TYR A 532 -12.47 -21.47 15.40
C TYR A 532 -13.18 -21.54 14.05
N LYS A 533 -14.18 -20.69 13.82
CA LYS A 533 -14.97 -20.68 12.57
C LYS A 533 -15.23 -19.26 12.12
N ALA A 534 -15.57 -19.12 10.84
CA ALA A 534 -16.23 -17.93 10.34
C ALA A 534 -17.61 -17.79 11.02
N GLU A 535 -17.94 -16.57 11.45
CA GLU A 535 -19.12 -16.28 12.28
C GLU A 535 -20.11 -15.35 11.56
N GLY A 536 -19.78 -14.90 10.35
CA GLY A 536 -20.54 -13.88 9.65
C GLY A 536 -20.23 -12.47 10.15
N ARG A 537 -18.99 -12.22 10.62
CA ARG A 537 -18.54 -10.86 10.97
C ARG A 537 -18.60 -9.91 9.78
N ILE A 538 -18.44 -10.48 8.60
CA ILE A 538 -18.58 -9.79 7.31
C ILE A 538 -19.70 -10.50 6.57
N SER A 539 -20.64 -9.73 6.03
CA SER A 539 -21.73 -10.28 5.23
C SER A 539 -22.07 -9.38 4.06
N THR A 540 -22.31 -9.99 2.91
CA THR A 540 -22.83 -9.27 1.75
C THR A 540 -24.33 -9.16 1.85
N VAL A 541 -24.84 -7.94 1.74
CA VAL A 541 -26.25 -7.69 1.46
C VAL A 541 -26.39 -7.48 -0.03
N GLN A 542 -27.22 -8.31 -0.67
CA GLN A 542 -27.77 -7.95 -1.97
C GLN A 542 -28.61 -6.69 -1.76
N ALA A 543 -28.62 -5.77 -2.71
CA ALA A 543 -29.57 -4.66 -2.69
C ALA A 543 -30.97 -5.24 -2.40
N SER A 544 -31.49 -5.03 -1.18
CA SER A 544 -32.85 -5.45 -0.87
C SER A 544 -33.73 -4.72 -1.87
N ASN A 545 -34.53 -5.47 -2.63
CA ASN A 545 -35.44 -4.99 -3.68
C ASN A 545 -36.52 -4.03 -3.11
N GLY A 546 -36.11 -2.84 -2.70
CA GLY A 546 -36.96 -1.81 -2.11
C GLY A 546 -37.30 -2.01 -0.63
N PHE A 547 -38.02 -1.02 -0.12
CA PHE A 547 -38.55 -0.98 1.24
C PHE A 547 -39.70 -1.98 1.44
N ASN A 548 -39.74 -2.67 2.57
CA ASN A 548 -40.74 -3.69 2.92
C ASN A 548 -42.20 -3.20 2.90
N ASP A 549 -42.43 -1.89 3.02
CA ASP A 549 -43.76 -1.26 2.96
C ASP A 549 -44.10 -0.62 1.59
N VAL A 550 -43.20 -0.74 0.61
CA VAL A 550 -43.37 -0.24 -0.76
C VAL A 550 -43.34 -1.42 -1.74
N SER A 551 -44.49 -1.67 -2.37
CA SER A 551 -44.71 -2.78 -3.30
C SER A 551 -44.75 -2.31 -4.75
N GLU A 552 -44.44 -3.18 -5.72
CA GLU A 552 -44.54 -2.87 -7.17
C GLU A 552 -45.91 -2.33 -7.61
N GLY A 553 -46.97 -2.60 -6.85
CA GLY A 553 -48.32 -2.09 -7.10
C GLY A 553 -48.56 -0.66 -6.63
N ASP A 554 -47.63 -0.05 -5.88
CA ASP A 554 -47.72 1.32 -5.41
C ASP A 554 -47.43 2.31 -6.54
N TRP A 555 -48.23 3.37 -6.61
CA TRP A 555 -48.15 4.34 -7.71
C TRP A 555 -46.80 5.09 -7.81
N ALA A 556 -46.06 5.15 -6.69
CA ALA A 556 -44.76 5.79 -6.58
C ALA A 556 -43.62 4.77 -6.49
N TYR A 557 -43.87 3.46 -6.72
CA TYR A 557 -42.87 2.40 -6.56
C TYR A 557 -41.58 2.70 -7.33
N GLU A 558 -41.66 2.88 -8.66
CA GLU A 558 -40.50 3.17 -9.51
C GLU A 558 -39.76 4.43 -9.05
N MET A 559 -40.51 5.48 -8.67
CA MET A 559 -39.93 6.76 -8.23
C MET A 559 -39.18 6.64 -6.91
N ILE A 560 -39.72 5.88 -5.96
CA ILE A 560 -39.09 5.61 -4.66
C ILE A 560 -37.91 4.66 -4.85
N HIS A 561 -38.02 3.66 -5.73
CA HIS A 561 -36.95 2.73 -5.99
C HIS A 561 -35.74 3.43 -6.61
N ASP A 562 -35.93 4.22 -7.68
CA ASP A 562 -34.85 4.89 -8.39
C ASP A 562 -34.13 5.90 -7.48
N LEU A 563 -34.89 6.73 -6.76
CA LEU A 563 -34.29 7.67 -5.79
C LEU A 563 -33.53 6.96 -4.66
N ALA A 564 -33.92 5.74 -4.27
CA ALA A 564 -33.21 4.96 -3.26
C ALA A 564 -31.87 4.45 -3.78
N GLN A 565 -31.84 3.94 -5.02
CA GLN A 565 -30.60 3.54 -5.68
C GLN A 565 -29.63 4.71 -5.86
N ASP A 566 -30.17 5.92 -6.01
CA ASP A 566 -29.39 7.15 -6.12
C ASP A 566 -28.90 7.72 -4.77
N GLY A 567 -29.13 7.03 -3.65
CA GLY A 567 -28.72 7.49 -2.32
C GLY A 567 -29.51 8.71 -1.81
N VAL A 568 -30.68 9.03 -2.39
CA VAL A 568 -31.46 10.21 -1.99
C VAL A 568 -32.11 10.01 -0.61
N PHE A 569 -32.40 8.78 -0.22
CA PHE A 569 -32.95 8.45 1.10
C PHE A 569 -31.85 7.99 2.05
N GLU A 570 -31.73 8.65 3.20
CA GLU A 570 -31.04 8.09 4.37
C GLU A 570 -32.01 8.07 5.56
N GLY A 571 -31.77 7.17 6.52
CA GLY A 571 -32.52 7.14 7.78
C GLY A 571 -33.87 6.43 7.71
N VAL A 572 -34.02 5.48 6.81
CA VAL A 572 -35.23 4.65 6.76
C VAL A 572 -35.10 3.50 7.75
N TYR A 573 -35.70 3.69 8.93
CA TYR A 573 -35.79 2.69 10.00
C TYR A 573 -36.26 1.32 9.47
N GLN A 574 -35.49 0.27 9.74
CA GLN A 574 -35.93 -1.15 9.64
C GLN A 574 -36.57 -1.50 8.28
N ASP A 575 -35.95 -1.11 7.18
CA ASP A 575 -36.40 -1.41 5.82
C ASP A 575 -37.78 -0.80 5.42
N GLU A 576 -38.35 0.19 6.12
CA GLU A 576 -39.69 0.77 5.83
C GLU A 576 -39.69 2.26 5.40
N PHE A 577 -40.04 2.58 4.16
CA PHE A 577 -40.13 3.96 3.61
C PHE A 577 -41.19 4.86 4.28
N LYS A 578 -42.25 4.26 4.83
CA LYS A 578 -43.44 4.91 5.39
C LYS A 578 -44.17 5.80 4.40
N LYS A 579 -44.52 5.24 3.24
CA LYS A 579 -45.07 5.97 2.07
C LYS A 579 -46.26 6.90 2.37
N ASP A 580 -47.12 6.52 3.32
CA ASP A 580 -48.33 7.27 3.70
C ASP A 580 -48.12 8.31 4.82
N ALA A 581 -46.94 8.35 5.45
CA ALA A 581 -46.66 9.26 6.55
C ALA A 581 -46.58 10.72 6.07
N ALA A 582 -46.87 11.64 6.99
CA ALA A 582 -46.70 13.07 6.75
C ALA A 582 -45.23 13.38 6.49
N LEU A 583 -44.97 14.13 5.42
CA LEU A 583 -43.64 14.58 5.05
C LEU A 583 -43.27 15.82 5.85
N THR A 584 -42.15 15.77 6.56
CA THR A 584 -41.64 16.92 7.31
C THR A 584 -40.80 17.85 6.44
N ARG A 585 -40.62 19.08 6.92
CA ARG A 585 -39.80 20.10 6.26
C ARG A 585 -38.34 19.68 6.17
N GLY A 586 -37.81 19.07 7.22
CA GLY A 586 -36.43 18.58 7.26
C GLY A 586 -36.19 17.44 6.29
N GLU A 587 -37.07 16.45 6.27
CA GLU A 587 -36.99 15.32 5.32
C GLU A 587 -36.96 15.82 3.88
N PHE A 588 -37.90 16.70 3.51
CA PHE A 588 -37.97 17.18 2.13
C PHE A 588 -36.76 17.99 1.70
N VAL A 589 -36.21 18.85 2.56
CA VAL A 589 -35.05 19.68 2.22
C VAL A 589 -33.78 18.84 2.08
N ARG A 590 -33.55 17.84 2.94
CA ARG A 590 -32.41 16.91 2.77
C ARG A 590 -32.45 16.19 1.44
N MET A 591 -33.61 15.61 1.11
CA MET A 591 -33.79 14.91 -0.17
C MET A 591 -33.63 15.85 -1.36
N LEU A 592 -34.13 17.08 -1.26
CA LEU A 592 -33.99 18.10 -2.31
C LEU A 592 -32.53 18.51 -2.52
N VAL A 593 -31.75 18.73 -1.44
CA VAL A 593 -30.33 19.07 -1.52
C VAL A 593 -29.53 17.97 -2.23
N ARG A 594 -29.81 16.69 -1.93
CA ARG A 594 -29.17 15.54 -2.57
C ARG A 594 -29.55 15.41 -4.04
N VAL A 595 -30.84 15.54 -4.37
CA VAL A 595 -31.33 15.49 -5.76
C VAL A 595 -30.70 16.58 -6.63
N LEU A 596 -30.40 17.73 -6.04
CA LEU A 596 -29.80 18.87 -6.72
C LEU A 596 -28.27 18.87 -6.69
N ASP A 597 -27.62 17.93 -5.97
CA ASP A 597 -26.18 17.89 -5.70
C ASP A 597 -25.61 19.27 -5.27
N LEU A 598 -26.29 19.95 -4.33
CA LEU A 598 -25.87 21.29 -3.91
C LEU A 598 -24.57 21.22 -3.10
N LYS A 599 -23.60 22.06 -3.48
CA LYS A 599 -22.31 22.20 -2.81
C LYS A 599 -22.12 23.62 -2.30
N SER A 600 -21.35 23.78 -1.23
CA SER A 600 -21.01 25.12 -0.72
C SER A 600 -20.23 25.88 -1.80
N THR A 601 -20.57 27.15 -2.00
CA THR A 601 -19.80 28.07 -2.85
C THR A 601 -18.80 28.90 -2.03
N LYS A 602 -18.75 28.66 -0.71
CA LYS A 602 -17.89 29.35 0.25
C LYS A 602 -16.90 28.37 0.88
N ASP A 603 -15.73 28.90 1.28
CA ASP A 603 -14.69 28.17 2.04
C ASP A 603 -15.18 27.71 3.42
N THR A 604 -16.22 28.35 3.96
CA THR A 604 -16.85 27.97 5.22
C THR A 604 -18.37 28.10 5.09
N LEU A 605 -19.06 27.00 5.36
CA LEU A 605 -20.51 26.94 5.36
C LEU A 605 -21.05 27.54 6.67
N GLU A 606 -21.76 28.65 6.57
CA GLU A 606 -22.39 29.29 7.73
C GLU A 606 -23.79 28.70 7.95
N ASP A 607 -24.04 28.10 9.11
CA ASP A 607 -25.38 27.67 9.50
C ASP A 607 -26.14 28.82 10.20
N PRO A 608 -27.24 29.32 9.61
CA PRO A 608 -28.05 30.37 10.22
C PRO A 608 -29.08 29.84 11.21
N PHE A 609 -29.21 28.52 11.39
CA PHE A 609 -30.27 27.90 12.18
C PHE A 609 -29.74 27.37 13.51
N GLU A 610 -30.53 27.56 14.57
CA GLU A 610 -30.19 27.14 15.93
C GLU A 610 -30.86 25.80 16.31
N ASP A 611 -31.83 25.32 15.51
CA ASP A 611 -32.66 24.15 15.79
C ASP A 611 -32.33 22.92 14.91
N VAL A 612 -31.25 23.00 14.15
CA VAL A 612 -30.71 21.92 13.31
C VAL A 612 -29.17 22.03 13.24
N GLU A 613 -28.49 20.92 13.04
CA GLU A 613 -27.01 20.87 12.89
C GLU A 613 -26.56 20.18 11.58
N ASP A 614 -27.52 19.70 10.78
CA ASP A 614 -27.26 19.00 9.52
C ASP A 614 -26.87 19.98 8.39
N PRO A 615 -25.69 19.81 7.75
CA PRO A 615 -25.19 20.71 6.71
C PRO A 615 -26.15 20.93 5.53
N ALA A 616 -27.05 19.98 5.25
CA ALA A 616 -28.03 20.12 4.18
C ALA A 616 -28.91 21.37 4.36
N PHE A 617 -29.21 21.77 5.59
CA PHE A 617 -30.03 22.95 5.84
C PHE A 617 -29.27 24.26 5.62
N ALA A 618 -28.01 24.31 6.02
CA ALA A 618 -27.13 25.44 5.76
C ALA A 618 -26.88 25.59 4.25
N LEU A 619 -26.64 24.49 3.52
CA LEU A 619 -26.53 24.49 2.05
C LEU A 619 -27.80 25.00 1.39
N ALA A 620 -28.97 24.48 1.80
CA ALA A 620 -30.24 24.95 1.28
C ALA A 620 -30.50 26.44 1.56
N TYR A 621 -29.97 26.98 2.68
CA TYR A 621 -30.07 28.40 2.97
C TYR A 621 -29.12 29.24 2.13
N GLU A 622 -27.86 28.82 1.99
CA GLU A 622 -26.85 29.48 1.17
C GLU A 622 -27.35 29.69 -0.26
N HIS A 623 -27.92 28.64 -0.84
CA HIS A 623 -28.48 28.66 -2.19
C HIS A 623 -29.87 29.31 -2.28
N GLY A 624 -30.45 29.76 -1.16
CA GLY A 624 -31.74 30.46 -1.15
C GLY A 624 -32.98 29.57 -1.32
N VAL A 625 -32.81 28.25 -1.24
CA VAL A 625 -33.92 27.27 -1.26
C VAL A 625 -34.84 27.49 -0.04
N THR A 626 -34.26 27.77 1.13
CA THR A 626 -34.98 28.04 2.38
C THR A 626 -34.50 29.32 3.06
N LYS A 627 -35.37 29.96 3.84
CA LYS A 627 -35.02 31.06 4.76
C LYS A 627 -35.35 30.74 6.23
N GLY A 628 -35.67 29.48 6.50
CA GLY A 628 -36.32 29.06 7.75
C GLY A 628 -37.78 29.53 7.83
N VAL A 629 -38.41 29.23 8.97
CA VAL A 629 -39.79 29.68 9.27
C VAL A 629 -39.80 31.04 9.99
N LYS A 630 -38.68 31.40 10.60
CA LYS A 630 -38.35 32.73 11.14
C LYS A 630 -36.82 32.83 11.29
N GLU A 631 -36.33 34.01 11.63
CA GLU A 631 -34.90 34.24 11.91
C GLU A 631 -34.38 33.23 12.93
N GLY A 632 -33.27 32.56 12.59
CA GLY A 632 -32.62 31.56 13.44
C GLY A 632 -33.27 30.18 13.49
N ILE A 633 -34.45 29.96 12.88
CA ILE A 633 -35.23 28.73 13.09
C ILE A 633 -35.72 28.11 11.78
N PHE A 634 -35.32 26.86 11.53
CA PHE A 634 -35.69 26.07 10.37
C PHE A 634 -37.01 25.31 10.54
N ALA A 635 -37.27 24.77 11.73
CA ALA A 635 -38.38 23.88 12.10
C ALA A 635 -38.40 22.54 11.32
N PRO A 636 -37.44 21.63 11.55
CA PRO A 636 -37.27 20.40 10.76
C PRO A 636 -38.46 19.45 10.87
N ASP A 637 -39.08 19.33 12.06
CA ASP A 637 -40.18 18.40 12.31
C ASP A 637 -41.55 18.93 11.85
N GLN A 638 -41.61 20.15 11.30
CA GLN A 638 -42.86 20.71 10.84
C GLN A 638 -43.38 19.96 9.60
N GLU A 639 -44.58 19.38 9.69
CA GLU A 639 -45.27 18.79 8.55
C GLU A 639 -45.45 19.83 7.43
N LEU A 640 -45.11 19.46 6.20
CA LEU A 640 -45.33 20.29 5.02
C LEU A 640 -46.75 20.11 4.50
N ASN A 641 -47.41 21.23 4.20
CA ASN A 641 -48.55 21.17 3.29
C ASN A 641 -48.10 21.24 1.82
N ARG A 642 -49.00 20.87 0.92
CA ARG A 642 -48.72 20.78 -0.52
C ARG A 642 -48.20 22.09 -1.12
N VAL A 643 -48.67 23.25 -0.65
CA VAL A 643 -48.16 24.55 -1.17
C VAL A 643 -46.75 24.86 -0.67
N GLN A 644 -46.41 24.53 0.57
CA GLN A 644 -45.07 24.72 1.09
C GLN A 644 -44.05 23.80 0.41
N MET A 645 -44.43 22.54 0.14
CA MET A 645 -43.61 21.60 -0.63
C MET A 645 -43.35 22.12 -2.04
N ALA A 646 -44.39 22.60 -2.74
CA ALA A 646 -44.25 23.17 -4.08
C ALA A 646 -43.32 24.40 -4.12
N VAL A 647 -43.41 25.29 -3.13
CA VAL A 647 -42.53 26.47 -3.04
C VAL A 647 -41.07 26.06 -2.82
N LEU A 648 -40.79 25.11 -1.93
CA LEU A 648 -39.43 24.62 -1.71
C LEU A 648 -38.86 23.95 -2.97
N LEU A 649 -39.65 23.08 -3.62
CA LEU A 649 -39.27 22.40 -4.86
C LEU A 649 -38.93 23.41 -5.96
N MET A 650 -39.78 24.43 -6.16
CA MET A 650 -39.56 25.42 -7.20
C MET A 650 -38.37 26.33 -6.93
N ARG A 651 -38.11 26.68 -5.67
CA ARG A 651 -36.87 27.39 -5.33
C ARG A 651 -35.64 26.53 -5.61
N GLY A 652 -35.70 25.24 -5.29
CA GLY A 652 -34.64 24.30 -5.65
C GLY A 652 -34.40 24.24 -7.16
N TYR A 653 -35.47 24.15 -7.96
CA TYR A 653 -35.38 24.21 -9.42
C TYR A 653 -34.75 25.52 -9.90
N ASP A 654 -35.20 26.67 -9.38
CA ASP A 654 -34.69 28.00 -9.77
C ASP A 654 -33.20 28.21 -9.40
N VAL A 655 -32.66 27.44 -8.45
CA VAL A 655 -31.23 27.46 -8.10
C VAL A 655 -30.36 26.83 -9.17
N VAL A 656 -30.82 25.73 -9.77
CA VAL A 656 -30.01 24.93 -10.71
C VAL A 656 -30.39 25.13 -12.18
N SER A 657 -31.54 25.76 -12.46
CA SER A 657 -32.06 25.94 -13.81
C SER A 657 -32.03 27.40 -14.24
N ASP A 658 -31.37 27.66 -15.38
CA ASP A 658 -31.39 28.97 -16.06
C ASP A 658 -32.64 29.19 -16.94
N GLN A 659 -33.59 28.25 -16.94
CA GLN A 659 -34.75 28.32 -17.83
C GLN A 659 -35.90 29.16 -17.23
N GLU A 660 -36.21 30.29 -17.87
CA GLU A 660 -37.41 31.06 -17.56
C GLU A 660 -38.69 30.28 -17.91
N VAL A 661 -39.43 29.88 -16.88
CA VAL A 661 -40.75 29.26 -17.03
C VAL A 661 -41.80 30.35 -17.26
N ASN A 662 -42.14 30.57 -18.53
CA ASN A 662 -43.22 31.49 -18.92
C ASN A 662 -44.60 30.84 -18.69
N VAL A 663 -45.22 31.14 -17.55
CA VAL A 663 -46.61 30.78 -17.27
C VAL A 663 -47.57 31.74 -17.98
N SER A 664 -47.96 31.40 -19.21
CA SER A 664 -49.04 32.12 -19.94
C SER A 664 -50.41 31.44 -19.69
N VAL A 665 -50.82 31.24 -18.44
CA VAL A 665 -51.92 30.31 -18.14
C VAL A 665 -53.04 30.98 -17.34
N GLU A 666 -54.28 30.81 -17.83
CA GLU A 666 -55.47 30.90 -16.97
C GLU A 666 -55.30 29.95 -15.78
N ASP A 667 -55.81 30.33 -14.61
CA ASP A 667 -55.72 29.52 -13.39
C ASP A 667 -56.27 28.10 -13.64
N THR A 668 -55.37 27.12 -13.70
CA THR A 668 -55.72 25.73 -14.03
C THR A 668 -56.34 24.99 -12.84
N PHE A 669 -56.22 25.54 -11.63
CA PHE A 669 -56.77 24.97 -10.40
C PHE A 669 -57.98 25.75 -9.92
N LYS A 670 -59.06 25.04 -9.61
CA LYS A 670 -60.33 25.63 -9.13
C LYS A 670 -60.20 26.37 -7.79
N ASP A 671 -59.15 26.09 -7.04
CA ASP A 671 -58.83 26.69 -5.74
C ASP A 671 -57.61 27.63 -5.78
N GLY A 672 -57.17 28.09 -6.96
CA GLY A 672 -56.02 28.99 -7.10
C GLY A 672 -56.12 30.28 -6.27
N GLY A 673 -57.33 30.80 -6.05
CA GLY A 673 -57.58 31.93 -5.16
C GLY A 673 -57.29 31.68 -3.67
N THR A 674 -56.98 30.46 -3.26
CA THR A 674 -56.72 30.09 -1.84
C THR A 674 -55.24 30.09 -1.47
N PHE A 675 -54.32 30.29 -2.43
CA PHE A 675 -52.86 30.31 -2.23
C PHE A 675 -52.18 31.46 -3.00
N VAL A 676 -52.77 32.66 -2.96
CA VAL A 676 -52.32 33.85 -3.72
C VAL A 676 -50.83 34.18 -3.54
N TRP A 677 -50.25 33.89 -2.36
CA TRP A 677 -48.84 34.20 -2.06
C TRP A 677 -47.83 33.26 -2.73
N ALA A 678 -48.27 32.09 -3.21
CA ALA A 678 -47.45 31.07 -3.85
C ALA A 678 -48.01 30.66 -5.23
N HIS A 679 -48.89 31.51 -5.79
CA HIS A 679 -49.67 31.18 -6.98
C HIS A 679 -48.77 30.95 -8.19
N ASP A 680 -47.77 31.81 -8.37
CA ASP A 680 -46.82 31.73 -9.48
C ASP A 680 -45.95 30.47 -9.38
N GLU A 681 -45.40 30.15 -8.20
CA GLU A 681 -44.61 28.94 -7.99
C GLU A 681 -45.43 27.67 -8.24
N VAL A 682 -46.66 27.62 -7.74
CA VAL A 682 -47.56 26.48 -7.97
C VAL A 682 -47.85 26.29 -9.45
N LEU A 683 -48.18 27.36 -10.18
CA LEU A 683 -48.46 27.26 -11.62
C LEU A 683 -47.22 26.91 -12.44
N LYS A 684 -46.04 27.42 -12.08
CA LYS A 684 -44.76 27.06 -12.75
C LYS A 684 -44.46 25.57 -12.61
N GLY A 685 -44.49 25.02 -11.39
CA GLY A 685 -44.22 23.59 -11.21
C GLY A 685 -45.27 22.69 -11.85
N HIS A 686 -46.51 23.17 -11.97
CA HIS A 686 -47.53 22.48 -12.77
C HIS A 686 -47.21 22.50 -14.27
N ALA A 687 -46.79 23.65 -14.82
CA ALA A 687 -46.40 23.78 -16.22
C ALA A 687 -45.15 22.92 -16.57
N LEU A 688 -44.24 22.76 -15.61
CA LEU A 688 -43.08 21.87 -15.72
C LEU A 688 -43.41 20.37 -15.58
N GLY A 689 -44.67 20.03 -15.27
CA GLY A 689 -45.09 18.64 -15.08
C GLY A 689 -44.63 18.00 -13.76
N LEU A 690 -44.12 18.79 -12.80
CA LEU A 690 -43.67 18.28 -11.51
C LEU A 690 -44.85 17.75 -10.67
N TYR A 691 -46.04 18.34 -10.83
CA TYR A 691 -47.28 17.89 -10.19
C TYR A 691 -48.54 18.34 -10.95
N ASN A 692 -49.65 17.59 -10.85
CA ASN A 692 -50.87 17.79 -11.65
C ASN A 692 -52.17 18.08 -10.85
N GLY A 693 -52.07 18.31 -9.53
CA GLY A 693 -53.23 18.47 -8.64
C GLY A 693 -54.09 17.19 -8.53
N TYR A 694 -55.26 17.29 -7.91
CA TYR A 694 -56.21 16.19 -7.79
C TYR A 694 -57.19 16.14 -8.97
N SER A 695 -57.76 14.95 -9.21
CA SER A 695 -58.72 14.69 -10.30
C SER A 695 -59.99 15.56 -10.27
N ASN A 696 -60.30 16.20 -9.14
CA ASN A 696 -61.39 17.17 -8.99
C ASN A 696 -61.05 18.58 -9.53
N GLY A 697 -59.81 18.77 -10.01
CA GLY A 697 -59.28 20.04 -10.53
C GLY A 697 -58.83 21.01 -9.45
N HIS A 698 -58.53 20.54 -8.22
CA HIS A 698 -57.98 21.35 -7.13
C HIS A 698 -56.50 21.01 -6.91
N PHE A 699 -55.71 21.99 -6.49
CA PHE A 699 -54.36 21.77 -6.00
C PHE A 699 -54.34 21.28 -4.54
N ALA A 700 -55.33 21.73 -3.74
CA ALA A 700 -55.48 21.47 -2.31
C ALA A 700 -54.29 21.95 -1.47
N PRO A 701 -54.02 23.26 -1.40
CA PRO A 701 -52.78 23.81 -0.82
C PRO A 701 -52.59 23.48 0.67
N LYS A 702 -53.66 23.20 1.41
CA LYS A 702 -53.63 22.97 2.85
C LYS A 702 -53.50 21.51 3.25
N ASP A 703 -53.63 20.58 2.31
CA ASP A 703 -53.44 19.16 2.62
C ASP A 703 -51.98 18.91 2.99
N ILE A 704 -51.76 18.06 3.98
CA ILE A 704 -50.44 17.62 4.38
C ILE A 704 -49.86 16.75 3.26
N ALA A 705 -48.64 17.06 2.84
CA ALA A 705 -47.91 16.27 1.85
C ALA A 705 -47.46 14.95 2.48
N LYS A 706 -47.57 13.87 1.70
CA LYS A 706 -47.09 12.54 2.10
C LYS A 706 -45.69 12.27 1.56
N ARG A 707 -44.98 11.31 2.17
CA ARG A 707 -43.63 10.91 1.74
C ARG A 707 -43.59 10.40 0.29
N ASP A 708 -44.57 9.60 -0.13
CA ASP A 708 -44.68 9.15 -1.54
C ASP A 708 -44.87 10.31 -2.54
N GLN A 709 -45.64 11.32 -2.17
CA GLN A 709 -45.82 12.53 -2.95
C GLN A 709 -44.52 13.35 -3.02
N GLY A 710 -43.75 13.40 -1.93
CA GLY A 710 -42.42 14.02 -1.88
C GLY A 710 -41.44 13.35 -2.83
N ALA A 711 -41.32 12.01 -2.77
CA ALA A 711 -40.49 11.24 -3.69
C ALA A 711 -40.90 11.46 -5.15
N ALA A 712 -42.19 11.43 -5.45
CA ALA A 712 -42.67 11.61 -6.81
C ALA A 712 -42.35 12.99 -7.42
N VAL A 713 -42.40 14.07 -6.64
CA VAL A 713 -42.05 15.41 -7.16
C VAL A 713 -40.53 15.57 -7.32
N LEU A 714 -39.73 14.95 -6.47
CA LEU A 714 -38.27 14.95 -6.55
C LEU A 714 -37.76 14.11 -7.72
N TYR A 715 -38.33 12.92 -7.92
CA TYR A 715 -38.01 12.07 -9.08
C TYR A 715 -38.27 12.79 -10.40
N ARG A 716 -39.41 13.49 -10.50
CA ARG A 716 -39.75 14.28 -11.69
C ARG A 716 -38.83 15.47 -11.87
N LEU A 717 -38.42 16.13 -10.78
CA LEU A 717 -37.43 17.20 -10.83
C LEU A 717 -36.09 16.68 -11.35
N LYS A 718 -35.58 15.57 -10.78
CA LYS A 718 -34.36 14.91 -11.27
C LYS A 718 -34.46 14.54 -12.75
N SER A 719 -35.57 13.91 -13.14
CA SER A 719 -35.84 13.53 -14.53
C SER A 719 -35.91 14.72 -15.47
N LEU A 720 -36.38 15.88 -15.00
CA LEU A 720 -36.45 17.11 -15.78
C LEU A 720 -35.07 17.76 -15.95
N LEU A 721 -34.22 17.74 -14.92
CA LEU A 721 -32.88 18.32 -14.96
C LEU A 721 -31.88 17.48 -15.78
N ASN A 722 -32.16 16.19 -15.95
CA ASN A 722 -31.34 15.26 -16.74
C ASN A 722 -31.74 15.19 -18.23
N GLN A 723 -32.70 16.02 -18.68
CA GLN A 723 -33.12 16.15 -20.09
C GLN A 723 -32.47 17.38 -20.73
#